data_AF-A0A7C3RDI1-F1
#
_entry.id   AF-A0A7C3RDI1-F1
#
_cell.length_a   1.000
_cell.length_b   1.000
_cell.length_c   1.000
_cell.angle_alpha   90.00
_cell.angle_beta   90.00
_cell.angle_gamma   90.00
#
_symmetry.space_group_name_H-M   'P 1'
#
loop_
_entity.id
_entity.type
_entity.pdbx_description
1 polymer ?
#
loop_
_entity_poly.entity_id
_entity_poly.type
_entity_poly.pdbx_seq_one_letter_code
_entity_poly.pdbx_strand_id
1 'polypeptide(L)'
;MKTLTTLRTLKSFAARFLCTGAFGISMRLMRSMKFTGAYATAFVVGVILCHVSLSRAYAGSQQLYLEALLDFERYAETIWTDCSGAAQPPDSGYWGDGGSSGNGGIRGNCGVAVAYAALILAQPDNPTNTLRLNRVRKALNYASETHTTGAYVCVDGKRWGWPTNDWQTPEWAGSLGLACLLVESSLPAGTVQAVKRVVADEATHRALIPPASGYVSDTKLEENAWQGNILALAAAWLKDHTNAGLWLDAAKRYLVNTYTVPYATGDPLDAWVTTQTLYADWGCENHGIYHPTYLMVGGMSSGDSLLMAYLADAAVGAELGPFAEYNVMNVWSNNLQFMLMDSGELAYPSSSTWTLHDYEHSSYLAWIASHFGNPLARYADLRLAQLIREQQKVWGDGRFCGARVPTGFYREAVEARRAAIAWLHWANARYPAGESAEPDEAVVHFPDVKVIAHRSRSGFVSVYYHSARPMGWIECASAGFPTNVFVTSPYLRGVFGHGPMGNATGISLVDVVTGPGWFAAQLLVEHGTNGLTKVYLRSTGESLGLVEVPLPAPGVSGSSAGCFTNGIQNDPLTGGSRLIEWTGRSTNIVAGAGTRVNITNHWVCVSGRFGMAAGPAGYFRYRGATDYDSTIHIMQDTLCFQPSPATYRLAPRYAVWFLGKNASQTAALASQIVWRTNGANVELIFPGPTGSVHQVVASVVSGNGTWAVDADGLWGASNNWVSGAVADGAGFTADFSKVNITADRTVWLDSPRAIGRLIFGDVAGEQNWFLAPTNDGAIALGGSSPCIQVTNNTATITASLAGAGGFTKLGPGRLVLAGTNTISGIVNLDAGTTTGLGDGSVCLAHPRAVGAIRQFVIRNNTGTANGSTLQLDGGQGTIVVTQQLNFACRNNLIPNLQNLAGSNLVTSGIDMQVGGSNVVIRSDAGTLVLAGLLRYVGSYTTGRGWSFTGDGDIVVTGPILAAGNGAPISVAKFGTGTLVLAGTNTYTAETTVYDGALQVDGVVSGTCVRVFGKLTGAGIINAPVWIAPAAVLEVQGQPGVFTITGPLTNQGTIRLKLYRADGVITNDLVRGVTEAVLSGTLELVECAGPLHFGDAFKLIAADSYTGSFSSVSPPVPGPCLVWDTSRLNTEGLLSVGLGAVQPVIERVEFVRDGVVLTGTIGAAGAPFTVLAHTNVAAPVTEWWAVGSGHCDSSGRFNWTNAVADGVPQQFYLMRVP
;
A
#
# COMPACT_ATOMS: atom_id res chain seq x y z
N MET A 1 13.11 -53.32 26.29
CA MET A 1 12.79 -52.72 27.61
C MET A 1 13.51 -51.39 27.67
N LYS A 2 12.82 -50.29 27.37
CA LYS A 2 12.01 -49.43 28.27
C LYS A 2 12.88 -48.31 28.87
N THR A 3 12.59 -47.01 28.76
CA THR A 3 11.66 -46.21 27.92
C THR A 3 12.05 -44.73 28.12
N LEU A 4 11.96 -43.91 27.07
CA LEU A 4 12.57 -42.57 26.91
C LEU A 4 11.71 -41.36 27.32
N THR A 5 12.34 -40.48 28.08
CA THR A 5 12.65 -39.03 27.94
C THR A 5 11.92 -38.03 26.98
N THR A 6 11.68 -36.82 27.55
CA THR A 6 11.88 -35.41 27.06
C THR A 6 10.84 -34.57 26.25
N LEU A 7 10.55 -33.37 26.84
CA LEU A 7 10.53 -31.96 26.35
C LEU A 7 9.62 -31.39 25.21
N ARG A 8 8.93 -30.28 25.58
CA ARG A 8 8.75 -28.93 24.95
C ARG A 8 8.24 -28.69 23.50
N THR A 9 7.26 -27.76 23.42
CA THR A 9 6.97 -26.70 22.41
C THR A 9 6.47 -27.00 20.97
N LEU A 10 5.63 -26.06 20.50
CA LEU A 10 5.27 -25.67 19.12
C LEU A 10 4.33 -26.59 18.31
N LYS A 11 3.14 -26.04 17.96
CA LYS A 11 2.36 -26.48 16.80
C LYS A 11 1.88 -25.25 16.01
N SER A 12 2.57 -24.99 14.92
CA SER A 12 2.07 -24.29 13.75
C SER A 12 2.24 -25.22 12.52
N PHE A 13 1.15 -25.28 11.76
CA PHE A 13 1.03 -25.46 10.30
C PHE A 13 1.30 -26.78 9.55
N ALA A 14 0.31 -27.05 8.69
CA ALA A 14 0.28 -27.76 7.40
C ALA A 14 0.27 -29.30 7.37
N ALA A 15 -0.78 -29.88 6.75
CA ALA A 15 -0.66 -30.47 5.41
C ALA A 15 -2.01 -30.83 4.79
N ARG A 16 -2.12 -30.50 3.50
CA ARG A 16 -3.20 -30.77 2.55
C ARG A 16 -3.14 -32.21 2.00
N PHE A 17 -4.32 -32.70 1.61
CA PHE A 17 -4.67 -33.57 0.47
C PHE A 17 -4.04 -34.98 0.32
N LEU A 18 -4.92 -35.99 0.24
CA LEU A 18 -4.88 -37.06 -0.77
C LEU A 18 -6.26 -37.76 -0.92
N CYS A 19 -6.88 -37.51 -2.07
CA CYS A 19 -7.62 -38.38 -2.98
C CYS A 19 -8.64 -39.46 -2.53
N THR A 20 -9.88 -39.24 -3.01
CA THR A 20 -10.75 -40.14 -3.83
C THR A 20 -11.28 -41.48 -3.29
N GLY A 21 -12.61 -41.68 -3.43
CA GLY A 21 -13.15 -42.96 -3.94
C GLY A 21 -14.43 -43.54 -3.31
N ALA A 22 -15.57 -43.26 -3.95
CA ALA A 22 -16.69 -44.17 -4.29
C ALA A 22 -17.58 -44.87 -3.22
N PHE A 23 -18.86 -44.48 -3.24
CA PHE A 23 -20.13 -45.24 -3.20
C PHE A 23 -20.18 -46.71 -2.72
N GLY A 24 -21.14 -47.01 -1.83
CA GLY A 24 -21.63 -48.38 -1.60
C GLY A 24 -22.79 -48.49 -0.59
N ILE A 25 -23.97 -48.81 -1.10
CA ILE A 25 -25.27 -49.05 -0.44
C ILE A 25 -25.22 -50.21 0.58
N SER A 26 -25.95 -50.12 1.71
CA SER A 26 -27.05 -51.06 2.06
C SER A 26 -27.60 -50.88 3.49
N MET A 27 -28.91 -50.64 3.60
CA MET A 27 -29.70 -50.85 4.82
C MET A 27 -29.84 -52.35 5.11
N ARG A 28 -29.65 -52.78 6.37
CA ARG A 28 -30.56 -53.71 7.08
C ARG A 28 -30.10 -54.00 8.52
N LEU A 29 -31.11 -54.31 9.34
CA LEU A 29 -31.08 -54.89 10.69
C LEU A 29 -30.99 -53.92 11.87
N MET A 30 -32.14 -53.30 12.17
CA MET A 30 -32.61 -53.22 13.55
C MET A 30 -33.18 -54.59 13.95
N ARG A 31 -32.66 -55.21 15.02
CA ARG A 31 -33.45 -56.06 15.92
C ARG A 31 -32.78 -56.19 17.29
N SER A 32 -33.67 -56.12 18.29
CA SER A 32 -33.56 -56.51 19.70
C SER A 32 -32.68 -55.70 20.65
N MET A 33 -33.31 -54.81 21.41
CA MET A 33 -33.54 -55.05 22.85
C MET A 33 -34.59 -54.07 23.40
N LYS A 34 -35.62 -54.64 24.05
CA LYS A 34 -36.66 -53.93 24.79
C LYS A 34 -36.13 -53.61 26.19
N PHE A 35 -36.27 -52.37 26.64
CA PHE A 35 -36.46 -52.06 28.06
C PHE A 35 -37.63 -51.08 28.24
N THR A 36 -38.32 -51.32 29.33
CA THR A 36 -39.68 -50.95 29.71
C THR A 36 -39.74 -49.65 30.50
N GLY A 37 -40.81 -48.89 30.31
CA GLY A 37 -41.47 -48.16 31.40
C GLY A 37 -41.14 -46.69 31.60
N ALA A 38 -41.92 -45.85 30.90
CA ALA A 38 -42.43 -44.53 31.33
C ALA A 38 -41.42 -43.43 31.69
N TYR A 39 -40.92 -42.72 30.66
CA TYR A 39 -40.79 -41.25 30.55
C TYR A 39 -40.23 -40.94 29.16
N ALA A 40 -41.06 -41.05 28.11
CA ALA A 40 -40.62 -40.77 26.74
C ALA A 40 -41.78 -40.28 25.84
N THR A 41 -42.43 -39.19 26.26
CA THR A 41 -43.37 -38.43 25.42
C THR A 41 -42.96 -36.97 25.25
N ALA A 42 -41.68 -36.64 25.51
CA ALA A 42 -41.10 -35.31 25.27
C ALA A 42 -39.80 -35.35 24.45
N PHE A 43 -39.40 -36.51 23.90
CA PHE A 43 -38.12 -36.66 23.18
C PHE A 43 -38.25 -37.02 21.69
N VAL A 44 -39.47 -37.23 21.17
CA VAL A 44 -39.69 -37.60 19.76
C VAL A 44 -40.26 -36.46 18.92
N VAL A 45 -40.72 -35.36 19.53
CA VAL A 45 -41.00 -34.09 18.81
C VAL A 45 -39.78 -33.15 18.84
N GLY A 46 -38.84 -33.34 19.77
CA GLY A 46 -37.63 -32.51 19.92
C GLY A 46 -36.43 -32.88 19.05
N VAL A 47 -36.41 -34.06 18.42
CA VAL A 47 -35.25 -34.52 17.60
C VAL A 47 -35.50 -34.41 16.09
N ILE A 48 -36.72 -34.02 15.68
CA ILE A 48 -37.01 -33.63 14.28
C ILE A 48 -36.87 -32.10 14.07
N LEU A 49 -36.67 -31.31 15.15
CA LEU A 49 -36.48 -29.85 15.09
C LEU A 49 -35.07 -29.36 15.46
N CYS A 50 -34.07 -30.24 15.54
CA CYS A 50 -32.67 -29.87 15.74
C CYS A 50 -31.72 -30.53 14.73
N HIS A 51 -32.18 -30.69 13.49
CA HIS A 51 -31.26 -30.50 12.39
C HIS A 51 -31.04 -28.99 12.28
N VAL A 52 -29.91 -28.50 12.78
CA VAL A 52 -29.30 -27.31 12.18
C VAL A 52 -29.07 -27.71 10.73
N SER A 53 -30.05 -27.37 9.90
CA SER A 53 -29.88 -27.30 8.47
C SER A 53 -28.77 -26.29 8.25
N LEU A 54 -27.53 -26.77 8.12
CA LEU A 54 -26.59 -26.19 7.17
C LEU A 54 -27.21 -26.38 5.77
N SER A 55 -28.34 -25.72 5.54
CA SER A 55 -28.88 -25.51 4.21
C SER A 55 -27.83 -24.65 3.53
N ARG A 56 -27.10 -25.23 2.57
CA ARG A 56 -26.30 -24.46 1.63
C ARG A 56 -27.26 -23.48 0.94
N ALA A 57 -27.29 -22.24 1.41
CA ALA A 57 -28.14 -21.21 0.84
C ALA A 57 -27.52 -20.76 -0.48
N TYR A 58 -28.25 -20.95 -1.57
CA TYR A 58 -28.01 -20.21 -2.79
C TYR A 58 -28.20 -18.72 -2.51
N ALA A 59 -27.46 -17.85 -3.21
CA ALA A 59 -27.57 -16.41 -2.99
C ALA A 59 -28.95 -15.89 -3.42
N GLY A 60 -29.80 -15.55 -2.44
CA GLY A 60 -31.10 -14.92 -2.70
C GLY A 60 -30.99 -13.54 -3.37
N SER A 61 -29.82 -12.90 -3.31
CA SER A 61 -29.55 -11.59 -3.90
C SER A 61 -29.72 -11.58 -5.42
N GLN A 62 -29.34 -12.65 -6.11
CA GLN A 62 -29.45 -12.72 -7.57
C GLN A 62 -30.91 -12.51 -8.03
N GLN A 63 -31.85 -13.20 -7.39
CA GLN A 63 -33.27 -13.05 -7.71
C GLN A 63 -33.78 -11.64 -7.37
N LEU A 64 -33.33 -11.05 -6.27
CA LEU A 64 -33.70 -9.70 -5.87
C LEU A 64 -33.16 -8.64 -6.85
N TYR A 65 -31.93 -8.78 -7.35
CA TYR A 65 -31.41 -7.90 -8.39
C TYR A 65 -32.24 -8.01 -9.68
N LEU A 66 -32.61 -9.23 -10.09
CA LEU A 66 -33.48 -9.43 -11.26
C LEU A 66 -34.85 -8.75 -11.08
N GLU A 67 -35.47 -8.90 -9.91
CA GLU A 67 -36.72 -8.22 -9.57
C GLU A 67 -36.57 -6.69 -9.56
N ALA A 68 -35.44 -6.19 -9.09
CA ALA A 68 -35.15 -4.75 -9.05
C ALA A 68 -35.06 -4.15 -10.47
N LEU A 69 -34.42 -4.86 -11.39
CA LEU A 69 -34.31 -4.48 -12.80
C LEU A 69 -35.67 -4.52 -13.51
N LEU A 70 -36.48 -5.56 -13.25
CA LEU A 70 -37.84 -5.65 -13.79
C LEU A 70 -38.73 -4.49 -13.32
N ASP A 71 -38.56 -4.06 -12.08
CA ASP A 71 -39.31 -2.93 -11.53
C ASP A 71 -38.83 -1.60 -12.12
N PHE A 72 -37.50 -1.46 -12.30
CA PHE A 72 -36.87 -0.31 -12.95
C PHE A 72 -37.29 -0.14 -14.42
N GLU A 73 -37.50 -1.23 -15.16
CA GLU A 73 -37.99 -1.19 -16.55
C GLU A 73 -39.26 -0.35 -16.68
N ARG A 74 -40.16 -0.39 -15.68
CA ARG A 74 -41.38 0.43 -15.66
C ARG A 74 -41.08 1.92 -15.68
N TYR A 75 -40.07 2.36 -14.92
CA TYR A 75 -39.61 3.75 -14.91
C TYR A 75 -38.83 4.09 -16.18
N ALA A 76 -37.90 3.22 -16.60
CA ALA A 76 -37.07 3.44 -17.78
C ALA A 76 -37.90 3.67 -19.06
N GLU A 77 -39.00 2.95 -19.24
CA GLU A 77 -39.89 3.18 -20.39
C GLU A 77 -40.63 4.53 -20.35
N THR A 78 -40.79 5.16 -19.17
CA THR A 78 -41.41 6.51 -19.08
C THR A 78 -40.49 7.63 -19.56
N ILE A 79 -39.20 7.35 -19.69
CA ILE A 79 -38.15 8.33 -20.03
C ILE A 79 -37.37 7.95 -21.29
N TRP A 80 -37.88 6.98 -22.08
CA TRP A 80 -37.31 6.64 -23.37
C TRP A 80 -37.63 7.70 -24.43
N THR A 81 -36.62 8.08 -25.21
CA THR A 81 -36.78 8.98 -26.36
C THR A 81 -36.36 8.26 -27.64
N ASP A 82 -37.29 8.11 -28.59
CA ASP A 82 -36.96 7.70 -29.96
C ASP A 82 -36.43 8.89 -30.76
N CYS A 83 -35.27 8.73 -31.40
CA CYS A 83 -34.73 9.76 -32.27
C CYS A 83 -35.55 9.86 -33.56
N SER A 84 -35.89 11.10 -33.96
CA SER A 84 -36.57 11.39 -35.22
C SER A 84 -35.98 12.63 -35.90
N GLY A 85 -35.95 12.63 -37.23
CA GLY A 85 -35.39 13.72 -38.04
C GLY A 85 -33.98 13.47 -38.59
N ALA A 86 -33.62 14.17 -39.67
CA ALA A 86 -32.40 13.91 -40.44
C ALA A 86 -31.09 14.24 -39.70
N ALA A 87 -31.15 15.04 -38.63
CA ALA A 87 -29.99 15.42 -37.83
C ALA A 87 -29.62 14.40 -36.74
N GLN A 88 -30.48 13.41 -36.49
CA GLN A 88 -30.25 12.34 -35.52
C GLN A 88 -29.92 11.03 -36.25
N PRO A 89 -29.15 10.11 -35.64
CA PRO A 89 -28.86 8.83 -36.26
C PRO A 89 -30.17 8.09 -36.60
N PRO A 90 -30.31 7.49 -37.80
CA PRO A 90 -31.46 6.68 -38.11
C PRO A 90 -31.53 5.49 -37.16
N ASP A 91 -32.75 5.05 -36.86
CA ASP A 91 -32.97 3.83 -36.09
C ASP A 91 -32.25 3.83 -34.73
N SER A 92 -32.38 4.94 -34.01
CA SER A 92 -31.70 5.19 -32.75
C SER A 92 -32.65 5.80 -31.70
N GLY A 93 -32.20 5.84 -30.46
CA GLY A 93 -32.93 6.41 -29.33
C GLY A 93 -32.08 6.35 -28.06
N TYR A 94 -32.52 7.02 -27.01
CA TYR A 94 -31.79 7.09 -25.75
C TYR A 94 -32.71 7.21 -24.53
N TRP A 95 -32.20 6.76 -23.39
CA TRP A 95 -32.68 7.17 -22.07
C TRP A 95 -31.90 8.38 -21.57
N GLY A 96 -32.55 9.24 -20.78
CA GLY A 96 -31.91 10.41 -20.18
C GLY A 96 -31.94 11.65 -21.08
N ASP A 97 -30.89 12.46 -21.02
CA ASP A 97 -30.82 13.74 -21.74
C ASP A 97 -30.21 13.66 -23.15
N GLY A 98 -29.59 12.52 -23.50
CA GLY A 98 -28.93 12.31 -24.79
C GLY A 98 -27.72 13.23 -25.03
N GLY A 99 -27.16 13.85 -23.99
CA GLY A 99 -25.99 14.72 -24.08
C GLY A 99 -24.69 13.95 -24.34
N SER A 100 -23.71 14.64 -24.95
CA SER A 100 -22.36 14.09 -25.23
C SER A 100 -21.43 14.07 -24.00
N SER A 101 -21.86 14.69 -22.90
CA SER A 101 -21.04 14.95 -21.72
C SER A 101 -21.83 14.82 -20.43
N GLY A 102 -21.13 14.76 -19.30
CA GLY A 102 -21.76 14.54 -17.99
C GLY A 102 -22.30 13.11 -17.83
N ASN A 103 -23.13 12.90 -16.80
CA ASN A 103 -23.57 11.55 -16.42
C ASN A 103 -24.98 11.19 -16.96
N GLY A 104 -25.75 12.16 -17.47
CA GLY A 104 -27.17 11.98 -17.85
C GLY A 104 -27.42 11.48 -19.27
N GLY A 105 -26.41 11.53 -20.15
CA GLY A 105 -26.50 11.17 -21.56
C GLY A 105 -25.92 9.79 -21.86
N ILE A 106 -24.80 9.74 -22.57
CA ILE A 106 -24.15 8.49 -23.02
C ILE A 106 -23.90 7.50 -21.88
N ARG A 107 -23.37 7.97 -20.74
CA ARG A 107 -23.13 7.11 -19.56
C ARG A 107 -24.40 6.41 -19.09
N GLY A 108 -25.45 7.20 -18.83
CA GLY A 108 -26.73 6.69 -18.36
C GLY A 108 -27.40 5.78 -19.39
N ASN A 109 -27.41 6.19 -20.66
CA ASN A 109 -27.99 5.42 -21.76
C ASN A 109 -27.34 4.03 -21.91
N CYS A 110 -26.00 3.96 -21.90
CA CYS A 110 -25.28 2.69 -22.00
C CYS A 110 -25.46 1.83 -20.74
N GLY A 111 -25.54 2.45 -19.54
CA GLY A 111 -25.84 1.74 -18.30
C GLY A 111 -27.21 1.06 -18.30
N VAL A 112 -28.26 1.75 -18.77
CA VAL A 112 -29.60 1.17 -18.91
C VAL A 112 -29.63 0.09 -20.00
N ALA A 113 -28.85 0.24 -21.08
CA ALA A 113 -28.73 -0.80 -22.10
C ALA A 113 -28.14 -2.10 -21.52
N VAL A 114 -27.17 -2.03 -20.61
CA VAL A 114 -26.65 -3.22 -19.88
C VAL A 114 -27.75 -3.87 -19.04
N ALA A 115 -28.58 -3.07 -18.34
CA ALA A 115 -29.70 -3.60 -17.57
C ALA A 115 -30.72 -4.36 -18.44
N TYR A 116 -31.09 -3.80 -19.60
CA TYR A 116 -32.00 -4.46 -20.54
C TYR A 116 -31.39 -5.73 -21.15
N ALA A 117 -30.09 -5.71 -21.48
CA ALA A 117 -29.38 -6.88 -21.98
C ALA A 117 -29.34 -8.01 -20.94
N ALA A 118 -29.09 -7.67 -19.67
CA ALA A 118 -29.15 -8.63 -18.56
C ALA A 118 -30.56 -9.22 -18.38
N LEU A 119 -31.62 -8.41 -18.51
CA LEU A 119 -33.01 -8.91 -18.46
C LEU A 119 -33.33 -9.90 -19.60
N ILE A 120 -32.85 -9.63 -20.81
CA ILE A 120 -33.01 -10.54 -21.95
C ILE A 120 -32.30 -11.87 -21.69
N LEU A 121 -31.06 -11.81 -21.19
CA LEU A 121 -30.28 -13.01 -20.86
C LEU A 121 -30.90 -13.82 -19.71
N ALA A 122 -31.41 -13.13 -18.68
CA ALA A 122 -32.02 -13.76 -17.51
C ALA A 122 -33.37 -14.43 -17.83
N GLN A 123 -34.09 -13.95 -18.85
CA GLN A 123 -35.44 -14.42 -19.19
C GLN A 123 -35.60 -14.56 -20.71
N PRO A 124 -34.93 -15.52 -21.37
CA PRO A 124 -34.86 -15.59 -22.84
C PRO A 124 -36.23 -15.70 -23.52
N ASP A 125 -37.20 -16.35 -22.86
CA ASP A 125 -38.55 -16.59 -23.40
C ASP A 125 -39.57 -15.49 -23.04
N ASN A 126 -39.15 -14.39 -22.41
CA ASN A 126 -40.06 -13.32 -21.99
C ASN A 126 -40.60 -12.56 -23.22
N PRO A 127 -41.93 -12.41 -23.41
CA PRO A 127 -42.50 -11.71 -24.57
C PRO A 127 -42.04 -10.25 -24.70
N THR A 128 -41.69 -9.60 -23.58
CA THR A 128 -41.16 -8.22 -23.56
C THR A 128 -39.78 -8.12 -24.19
N ASN A 129 -39.06 -9.23 -24.40
CA ASN A 129 -37.73 -9.21 -25.01
C ASN A 129 -37.72 -8.62 -26.43
N THR A 130 -38.83 -8.69 -27.16
CA THR A 130 -38.96 -8.00 -28.46
C THR A 130 -38.78 -6.49 -28.31
N LEU A 131 -39.43 -5.90 -27.30
CA LEU A 131 -39.29 -4.48 -26.98
C LEU A 131 -37.89 -4.18 -26.45
N ARG A 132 -37.40 -4.98 -25.49
CA ARG A 132 -36.09 -4.75 -24.86
C ARG A 132 -34.96 -4.78 -25.89
N LEU A 133 -34.97 -5.77 -26.79
CA LEU A 133 -33.96 -5.89 -27.85
C LEU A 133 -34.03 -4.69 -28.82
N ASN A 134 -35.24 -4.21 -29.12
CA ASN A 134 -35.43 -3.02 -29.94
C ASN A 134 -34.85 -1.76 -29.25
N ARG A 135 -35.06 -1.60 -27.95
CA ARG A 135 -34.49 -0.51 -27.13
C ARG A 135 -32.97 -0.59 -27.08
N VAL A 136 -32.41 -1.75 -26.74
CA VAL A 136 -30.95 -1.97 -26.70
C VAL A 136 -30.32 -1.61 -28.04
N ARG A 137 -30.82 -2.19 -29.15
CA ARG A 137 -30.32 -1.90 -30.50
C ARG A 137 -30.32 -0.40 -30.82
N LYS A 138 -31.42 0.32 -30.53
CA LYS A 138 -31.53 1.76 -30.77
C LYS A 138 -30.58 2.58 -29.89
N ALA A 139 -30.41 2.19 -28.63
CA ALA A 139 -29.47 2.83 -27.71
C ALA A 139 -28.01 2.64 -28.16
N LEU A 140 -27.66 1.42 -28.59
CA LEU A 140 -26.35 1.09 -29.16
C LEU A 140 -26.08 1.88 -30.44
N ASN A 141 -27.06 1.96 -31.35
CA ASN A 141 -26.95 2.76 -32.57
C ASN A 141 -26.77 4.25 -32.25
N TYR A 142 -27.54 4.79 -31.30
CA TYR A 142 -27.41 6.19 -30.87
C TYR A 142 -26.00 6.50 -30.38
N ALA A 143 -25.52 5.73 -29.41
CA ALA A 143 -24.19 5.93 -28.84
C ALA A 143 -23.08 5.72 -29.89
N SER A 144 -23.17 4.69 -30.74
CA SER A 144 -22.12 4.39 -31.71
C SER A 144 -22.02 5.40 -32.85
N GLU A 145 -23.15 5.98 -33.27
CA GLU A 145 -23.21 6.94 -34.37
C GLU A 145 -22.98 8.38 -33.94
N THR A 146 -23.13 8.69 -32.65
CA THR A 146 -22.80 10.01 -32.06
C THR A 146 -21.41 10.07 -31.44
N HIS A 147 -20.67 8.95 -31.42
CA HIS A 147 -19.26 8.90 -31.05
C HIS A 147 -18.39 9.68 -32.07
N THR A 148 -17.16 10.05 -31.71
CA THR A 148 -16.21 10.76 -32.61
C THR A 148 -15.95 10.00 -33.92
N THR A 149 -16.00 8.66 -33.88
CA THR A 149 -15.90 7.76 -35.06
C THR A 149 -17.17 7.67 -35.89
N GLY A 150 -18.31 8.16 -35.38
CA GLY A 150 -19.62 8.12 -36.03
C GLY A 150 -19.90 9.34 -36.91
N ALA A 151 -21.06 9.36 -37.58
CA ALA A 151 -21.43 10.44 -38.50
C ALA A 151 -22.26 11.56 -37.85
N TYR A 152 -22.87 11.32 -36.69
CA TYR A 152 -23.89 12.19 -36.09
C TYR A 152 -23.39 12.90 -34.84
N VAL A 153 -24.24 13.71 -34.23
CA VAL A 153 -23.99 14.42 -32.97
C VAL A 153 -25.07 14.08 -31.95
N CYS A 154 -24.72 14.16 -30.66
CA CYS A 154 -25.63 14.07 -29.54
C CYS A 154 -26.64 15.23 -29.52
N VAL A 155 -27.61 15.20 -28.60
CA VAL A 155 -28.67 16.23 -28.48
C VAL A 155 -28.09 17.64 -28.25
N ASP A 156 -26.95 17.73 -27.58
CA ASP A 156 -26.22 18.97 -27.30
C ASP A 156 -25.39 19.50 -28.49
N GLY A 157 -25.48 18.86 -29.66
CA GLY A 157 -24.80 19.27 -30.88
C GLY A 157 -23.32 18.87 -30.96
N LYS A 158 -22.84 18.03 -30.04
CA LYS A 158 -21.44 17.59 -29.97
C LYS A 158 -21.32 16.08 -30.17
N ARG A 159 -20.11 15.60 -30.46
CA ARG A 159 -19.78 14.17 -30.42
C ARG A 159 -19.15 13.83 -29.07
N TRP A 160 -19.38 12.60 -28.61
CA TRP A 160 -18.71 12.07 -27.42
C TRP A 160 -17.53 11.17 -27.82
N GLY A 161 -16.62 10.91 -26.88
CA GLY A 161 -15.37 10.19 -27.13
C GLY A 161 -14.16 11.11 -27.14
N TRP A 162 -12.96 10.53 -27.07
CA TRP A 162 -11.71 11.29 -27.06
C TRP A 162 -11.59 12.22 -28.30
N PRO A 163 -11.00 13.44 -28.17
CA PRO A 163 -10.35 13.99 -26.98
C PRO A 163 -11.29 14.64 -25.96
N THR A 164 -12.62 14.60 -26.16
CA THR A 164 -13.58 15.27 -25.27
C THR A 164 -13.96 14.36 -24.11
N ASN A 165 -13.76 14.80 -22.85
CA ASN A 165 -14.03 14.01 -21.64
C ASN A 165 -13.31 12.65 -21.60
N ASP A 166 -12.12 12.57 -22.20
CA ASP A 166 -11.30 11.36 -22.36
C ASP A 166 -11.21 10.47 -21.10
N TRP A 167 -11.20 11.08 -19.92
CA TRP A 167 -11.04 10.33 -18.66
C TRP A 167 -12.24 9.47 -18.26
N GLN A 168 -13.47 9.73 -18.76
CA GLN A 168 -14.67 8.91 -18.45
C GLN A 168 -15.14 8.03 -19.61
N THR A 169 -14.81 8.39 -20.86
CA THR A 169 -15.37 7.74 -22.05
C THR A 169 -15.08 6.24 -22.13
N PRO A 170 -13.97 5.70 -21.59
CA PRO A 170 -13.75 4.26 -21.55
C PRO A 170 -14.75 3.47 -20.71
N GLU A 171 -15.24 4.00 -19.59
CA GLU A 171 -16.31 3.35 -18.80
C GLU A 171 -17.60 3.27 -19.62
N TRP A 172 -17.89 4.34 -20.36
CA TRP A 172 -19.11 4.45 -21.18
C TRP A 172 -19.04 3.49 -22.37
N ALA A 173 -17.90 3.46 -23.06
CA ALA A 173 -17.62 2.53 -24.16
C ALA A 173 -17.58 1.07 -23.67
N GLY A 174 -17.08 0.80 -22.47
CA GLY A 174 -17.10 -0.52 -21.86
C GLY A 174 -18.53 -1.00 -21.60
N SER A 175 -19.41 -0.11 -21.12
CA SER A 175 -20.83 -0.40 -20.91
C SER A 175 -21.58 -0.59 -22.23
N LEU A 176 -21.27 0.23 -23.25
CA LEU A 176 -21.78 0.08 -24.62
C LEU A 176 -21.43 -1.30 -25.19
N GLY A 177 -20.15 -1.67 -25.09
CA GLY A 177 -19.65 -2.95 -25.58
C GLY A 177 -20.22 -4.13 -24.82
N LEU A 178 -20.30 -4.07 -23.48
CA LEU A 178 -20.90 -5.14 -22.67
C LEU A 178 -22.38 -5.37 -23.02
N ALA A 179 -23.17 -4.29 -23.15
CA ALA A 179 -24.57 -4.43 -23.55
C ALA A 179 -24.72 -5.11 -24.92
N CYS A 180 -23.84 -4.77 -25.87
CA CYS A 180 -23.83 -5.41 -27.19
C CYS A 180 -23.40 -6.87 -27.14
N LEU A 181 -22.33 -7.19 -26.42
CA LEU A 181 -21.80 -8.55 -26.23
C LEU A 181 -22.89 -9.50 -25.68
N LEU A 182 -23.60 -9.08 -24.64
CA LEU A 182 -24.61 -9.91 -23.95
C LEU A 182 -25.77 -10.36 -24.85
N VAL A 183 -26.08 -9.62 -25.91
CA VAL A 183 -27.17 -9.93 -26.85
C VAL A 183 -26.71 -9.95 -28.31
N GLU A 184 -25.41 -10.14 -28.56
CA GLU A 184 -24.78 -10.00 -29.88
C GLU A 184 -25.48 -10.86 -30.94
N SER A 185 -25.81 -12.11 -30.60
CA SER A 185 -26.47 -13.06 -31.50
C SER A 185 -27.87 -12.64 -31.96
N SER A 186 -28.48 -11.68 -31.26
CA SER A 186 -29.83 -11.18 -31.51
C SER A 186 -29.83 -9.79 -32.15
N LEU A 187 -28.66 -9.19 -32.37
CA LEU A 187 -28.52 -7.85 -32.95
C LEU A 187 -28.20 -7.89 -34.45
N PRO A 188 -28.62 -6.87 -35.24
CA PRO A 188 -28.17 -6.73 -36.61
C PRO A 188 -26.65 -6.57 -36.70
N ALA A 189 -26.03 -7.20 -37.71
CA ALA A 189 -24.58 -7.14 -37.91
C ALA A 189 -24.05 -5.70 -38.00
N GLY A 190 -24.81 -4.77 -38.60
CA GLY A 190 -24.43 -3.35 -38.68
C GLY A 190 -24.30 -2.68 -37.30
N THR A 191 -25.22 -2.96 -36.38
CA THR A 191 -25.16 -2.46 -34.99
C THR A 191 -23.94 -3.02 -34.26
N VAL A 192 -23.70 -4.32 -34.38
CA VAL A 192 -22.52 -4.98 -33.76
C VAL A 192 -21.22 -4.38 -34.27
N GLN A 193 -21.09 -4.17 -35.59
CA GLN A 193 -19.89 -3.58 -36.18
C GLN A 193 -19.69 -2.11 -35.77
N ALA A 194 -20.77 -1.33 -35.63
CA ALA A 194 -20.68 0.06 -35.16
C ALA A 194 -20.17 0.13 -33.71
N VAL A 195 -20.63 -0.77 -32.83
CA VAL A 195 -20.15 -0.85 -31.45
C VAL A 195 -18.68 -1.31 -31.41
N LYS A 196 -18.32 -2.37 -32.15
CA LYS A 196 -16.93 -2.86 -32.21
C LYS A 196 -15.95 -1.78 -32.70
N ARG A 197 -16.38 -0.91 -33.62
CA ARG A 197 -15.61 0.28 -34.06
C ARG A 197 -15.32 1.24 -32.90
N VAL A 198 -16.33 1.60 -32.11
CA VAL A 198 -16.14 2.49 -30.94
C VAL A 198 -15.23 1.84 -29.91
N VAL A 199 -15.44 0.56 -29.60
CA VAL A 199 -14.63 -0.18 -28.64
C VAL A 199 -13.16 -0.21 -29.06
N ALA A 200 -12.88 -0.51 -30.34
CA ALA A 200 -11.51 -0.55 -30.85
C ALA A 200 -10.82 0.82 -30.83
N ASP A 201 -11.55 1.90 -31.12
CA ASP A 201 -11.02 3.27 -31.13
C ASP A 201 -10.65 3.74 -29.71
N GLU A 202 -11.59 3.68 -28.77
CA GLU A 202 -11.37 4.07 -27.37
C GLU A 202 -10.31 3.20 -26.69
N ALA A 203 -10.30 1.87 -26.92
CA ALA A 203 -9.28 0.98 -26.36
C ALA A 203 -7.89 1.29 -26.92
N THR A 204 -7.78 1.58 -28.21
CA THR A 204 -6.48 1.89 -28.85
C THR A 204 -5.92 3.20 -28.32
N HIS A 205 -6.74 4.24 -28.21
CA HIS A 205 -6.32 5.51 -27.62
C HIS A 205 -5.90 5.30 -26.15
N ARG A 206 -6.73 4.62 -25.35
CA ARG A 206 -6.46 4.40 -23.93
C ARG A 206 -5.20 3.57 -23.66
N ALA A 207 -4.89 2.59 -24.51
CA ALA A 207 -3.72 1.73 -24.35
C ALA A 207 -2.38 2.48 -24.48
N LEU A 208 -2.39 3.71 -25.04
CA LEU A 208 -1.22 4.57 -25.15
C LEU A 208 -0.99 5.48 -23.94
N ILE A 209 -1.92 5.51 -22.98
CA ILE A 209 -1.87 6.37 -21.80
C ILE A 209 -1.52 5.51 -20.57
N PRO A 210 -0.48 5.86 -19.80
CA PRO A 210 -0.15 5.13 -18.58
C PRO A 210 -1.17 5.38 -17.45
N PRO A 211 -1.34 4.43 -16.50
CA PRO A 211 -2.13 4.65 -15.28
C PRO A 211 -1.61 5.83 -14.46
N ALA A 212 -2.52 6.55 -13.79
CA ALA A 212 -2.20 7.74 -13.00
C ALA A 212 -2.01 7.42 -11.51
N SER A 213 -1.18 8.20 -10.83
CA SER A 213 -0.98 8.14 -9.37
C SER A 213 -1.60 9.35 -8.69
N GLY A 214 -2.25 9.11 -7.55
CA GLY A 214 -2.85 10.13 -6.67
C GLY A 214 -3.59 9.44 -5.54
N TYR A 215 -3.36 9.90 -4.31
CA TYR A 215 -3.93 9.31 -3.08
C TYR A 215 -4.32 10.35 -2.02
N VAL A 216 -3.75 11.56 -2.10
CA VAL A 216 -4.08 12.70 -1.22
C VAL A 216 -5.13 13.56 -1.88
N SER A 217 -6.25 13.79 -1.20
CA SER A 217 -7.40 14.60 -1.65
C SER A 217 -8.13 14.15 -2.93
N ASP A 218 -7.45 13.57 -3.91
CA ASP A 218 -7.98 13.16 -5.21
C ASP A 218 -7.28 11.84 -5.58
N THR A 219 -7.94 10.74 -5.26
CA THR A 219 -7.43 9.40 -5.59
C THR A 219 -7.51 9.19 -7.09
N LYS A 220 -6.52 8.52 -7.68
CA LYS A 220 -6.53 8.12 -9.09
C LYS A 220 -7.02 6.68 -9.32
N LEU A 221 -7.44 6.01 -8.24
CA LEU A 221 -7.85 4.61 -8.28
C LEU A 221 -9.06 4.38 -9.20
N GLU A 222 -10.08 5.23 -9.15
CA GLU A 222 -11.31 5.01 -9.90
C GLU A 222 -11.11 5.22 -11.38
N GLU A 223 -10.31 6.22 -11.78
CA GLU A 223 -10.05 6.43 -13.18
C GLU A 223 -9.25 5.25 -13.71
N ASN A 224 -8.22 4.79 -12.98
CA ASN A 224 -7.46 3.60 -13.39
C ASN A 224 -8.37 2.37 -13.56
N ALA A 225 -9.30 2.15 -12.63
CA ALA A 225 -10.24 1.04 -12.70
C ALA A 225 -11.23 1.17 -13.86
N TRP A 226 -11.78 2.36 -14.09
CA TRP A 226 -12.68 2.64 -15.22
C TRP A 226 -12.01 2.44 -16.57
N GLN A 227 -10.75 2.87 -16.71
CA GLN A 227 -9.98 2.65 -17.94
C GLN A 227 -9.75 1.16 -18.23
N GLY A 228 -9.68 0.32 -17.19
CA GLY A 228 -9.57 -1.13 -17.34
C GLY A 228 -10.75 -1.77 -18.07
N ASN A 229 -11.96 -1.21 -17.97
CA ASN A 229 -13.18 -1.80 -18.55
C ASN A 229 -13.06 -1.96 -20.07
N ILE A 230 -12.73 -0.87 -20.78
CA ILE A 230 -12.67 -0.91 -22.25
C ILE A 230 -11.53 -1.78 -22.74
N LEU A 231 -10.39 -1.76 -22.05
CA LEU A 231 -9.18 -2.49 -22.44
C LEU A 231 -9.38 -4.00 -22.27
N ALA A 232 -9.95 -4.43 -21.14
CA ALA A 232 -10.24 -5.84 -20.87
C ALA A 232 -11.30 -6.37 -21.85
N LEU A 233 -12.37 -5.61 -22.09
CA LEU A 233 -13.41 -6.00 -23.04
C LEU A 233 -12.86 -6.09 -24.48
N ALA A 234 -12.10 -5.08 -24.93
CA ALA A 234 -11.54 -5.07 -26.29
C ALA A 234 -10.55 -6.23 -26.48
N ALA A 235 -9.64 -6.46 -25.52
CA ALA A 235 -8.69 -7.57 -25.58
C ALA A 235 -9.37 -8.93 -25.72
N ALA A 236 -10.51 -9.14 -25.04
CA ALA A 236 -11.24 -10.41 -25.06
C ALA A 236 -12.19 -10.53 -26.26
N TRP A 237 -13.07 -9.54 -26.48
CA TRP A 237 -14.14 -9.60 -27.49
C TRP A 237 -13.62 -9.39 -28.92
N LEU A 238 -12.50 -8.68 -29.06
CA LEU A 238 -11.83 -8.41 -30.34
C LEU A 238 -10.45 -9.08 -30.38
N LYS A 239 -10.31 -10.28 -29.81
CA LYS A 239 -9.01 -10.98 -29.66
C LYS A 239 -8.24 -11.23 -30.96
N ASP A 240 -8.94 -11.31 -32.10
CA ASP A 240 -8.33 -11.51 -33.42
C ASP A 240 -7.93 -10.19 -34.09
N HIS A 241 -8.18 -9.04 -33.45
CA HIS A 241 -7.78 -7.73 -33.94
C HIS A 241 -6.26 -7.53 -33.79
N THR A 242 -5.64 -6.79 -34.70
CA THR A 242 -4.18 -6.55 -34.71
C THR A 242 -3.67 -5.86 -33.43
N ASN A 243 -4.51 -5.06 -32.77
CA ASN A 243 -4.18 -4.39 -31.50
C ASN A 243 -4.56 -5.20 -30.24
N ALA A 244 -5.08 -6.43 -30.36
CA ALA A 244 -5.55 -7.19 -29.19
C ALA A 244 -4.47 -7.38 -28.12
N GLY A 245 -3.23 -7.69 -28.54
CA GLY A 245 -2.09 -7.81 -27.62
C GLY A 245 -1.73 -6.50 -26.91
N LEU A 246 -1.87 -5.36 -27.60
CA LEU A 246 -1.66 -4.03 -27.03
C LEU A 246 -2.72 -3.72 -25.95
N TRP A 247 -3.99 -4.01 -26.22
CA TRP A 247 -5.07 -3.79 -25.27
C TRP A 247 -4.94 -4.70 -24.05
N LEU A 248 -4.53 -5.96 -24.25
CA LEU A 248 -4.31 -6.92 -23.17
C LEU A 248 -3.19 -6.47 -22.23
N ASP A 249 -2.05 -6.04 -22.77
CA ASP A 249 -0.94 -5.50 -21.98
C ASP A 249 -1.34 -4.23 -21.21
N ALA A 250 -2.08 -3.33 -21.86
CA ALA A 250 -2.59 -2.13 -21.20
C ALA A 250 -3.62 -2.48 -20.10
N ALA A 251 -4.52 -3.44 -20.32
CA ALA A 251 -5.47 -3.90 -19.31
C ALA A 251 -4.75 -4.40 -18.05
N LYS A 252 -3.70 -5.22 -18.21
CA LYS A 252 -2.85 -5.68 -17.10
C LYS A 252 -2.26 -4.51 -16.31
N ARG A 253 -1.69 -3.51 -17.01
CA ARG A 253 -1.10 -2.32 -16.39
C ARG A 253 -2.14 -1.50 -15.62
N TYR A 254 -3.34 -1.28 -16.15
CA TYR A 254 -4.37 -0.52 -15.44
C TYR A 254 -4.91 -1.27 -14.22
N LEU A 255 -5.22 -2.57 -14.36
CA LEU A 255 -5.83 -3.37 -13.28
C LEU A 255 -4.91 -3.49 -12.05
N VAL A 256 -3.63 -3.78 -12.25
CA VAL A 256 -2.65 -3.88 -11.14
C VAL A 256 -2.38 -2.52 -10.49
N ASN A 257 -2.58 -1.41 -11.21
CA ASN A 257 -2.35 -0.04 -10.73
C ASN A 257 -3.61 0.64 -10.15
N THR A 258 -4.71 -0.11 -9.96
CA THR A 258 -5.93 0.39 -9.31
C THR A 258 -5.75 0.52 -7.79
N TYR A 259 -5.29 -0.53 -7.11
CA TYR A 259 -5.09 -0.55 -5.65
C TYR A 259 -3.60 -0.69 -5.30
N THR A 260 -2.92 0.45 -5.14
CA THR A 260 -1.48 0.49 -4.91
C THR A 260 -1.11 1.34 -3.71
N VAL A 261 -0.15 0.85 -2.92
CA VAL A 261 0.36 1.43 -1.66
C VAL A 261 1.84 1.81 -1.83
N PRO A 262 2.44 2.65 -0.97
CA PRO A 262 3.81 3.17 -1.17
C PRO A 262 4.95 2.14 -0.98
N TYR A 263 4.62 0.86 -0.86
CA TYR A 263 5.58 -0.23 -0.67
C TYR A 263 5.14 -1.47 -1.44
N ALA A 264 6.12 -2.31 -1.78
CA ALA A 264 5.88 -3.64 -2.32
C ALA A 264 5.12 -4.48 -1.29
N THR A 265 4.09 -5.19 -1.73
CA THR A 265 3.29 -6.08 -0.88
C THR A 265 3.90 -7.47 -0.72
N GLY A 266 4.99 -7.76 -1.45
CA GLY A 266 5.60 -9.07 -1.58
C GLY A 266 4.94 -9.94 -2.66
N ASP A 267 4.06 -9.35 -3.46
CA ASP A 267 3.35 -10.03 -4.55
C ASP A 267 4.21 -10.02 -5.83
N PRO A 268 4.24 -11.11 -6.62
CA PRO A 268 4.98 -11.14 -7.89
C PRO A 268 4.60 -10.02 -8.87
N LEU A 269 3.39 -9.45 -8.75
CA LEU A 269 2.91 -8.34 -9.57
C LEU A 269 3.41 -6.97 -9.09
N ASP A 270 4.12 -6.86 -7.96
CA ASP A 270 4.71 -5.60 -7.49
C ASP A 270 5.62 -4.96 -8.57
N ALA A 271 6.25 -5.76 -9.44
CA ALA A 271 7.07 -5.27 -10.55
C ALA A 271 6.29 -4.51 -11.64
N TRP A 272 4.96 -4.66 -11.67
CA TRP A 272 4.06 -3.95 -12.60
C TRP A 272 3.47 -2.67 -12.01
N VAL A 273 3.74 -2.39 -10.74
CA VAL A 273 3.21 -1.23 -10.03
C VAL A 273 4.02 0.03 -10.39
N THR A 274 3.34 1.02 -10.95
CA THR A 274 3.87 2.34 -11.33
C THR A 274 3.14 3.49 -10.63
N THR A 275 2.12 3.19 -9.81
CA THR A 275 1.29 4.20 -9.14
C THR A 275 1.29 4.01 -7.62
N GLN A 276 0.94 5.07 -6.90
CA GLN A 276 0.37 5.02 -5.56
C GLN A 276 -1.04 5.62 -5.62
N THR A 277 -2.05 4.84 -5.22
CA THR A 277 -3.46 5.27 -5.21
C THR A 277 -4.10 5.23 -3.82
N LEU A 278 -3.45 4.57 -2.86
CA LEU A 278 -3.91 4.41 -1.49
C LEU A 278 -2.86 4.87 -0.48
N TYR A 279 -3.33 5.16 0.74
CA TYR A 279 -2.49 5.29 1.92
C TYR A 279 -2.04 3.90 2.44
N ALA A 280 -1.07 3.88 3.36
CA ALA A 280 -0.54 2.64 3.93
C ALA A 280 -1.58 1.88 4.78
N ASP A 281 -2.54 2.58 5.36
CA ASP A 281 -3.70 1.99 6.06
C ASP A 281 -4.82 1.47 5.13
N TRP A 282 -4.55 1.36 3.82
CA TRP A 282 -5.49 0.93 2.78
C TRP A 282 -6.71 1.85 2.60
N GLY A 283 -6.68 3.04 3.22
CA GLY A 283 -7.65 4.10 2.99
C GLY A 283 -7.35 4.89 1.71
N CYS A 284 -8.38 5.55 1.16
CA CYS A 284 -8.21 6.57 0.14
C CYS A 284 -8.90 7.87 0.55
N GLU A 285 -8.39 8.98 0.04
CA GLU A 285 -9.11 10.24 0.01
C GLU A 285 -9.60 10.55 -1.40
N ASN A 286 -10.86 10.95 -1.53
CA ASN A 286 -11.35 11.66 -2.70
C ASN A 286 -12.15 12.89 -2.27
N HIS A 287 -12.22 13.91 -3.11
CA HIS A 287 -12.84 15.19 -2.78
C HIS A 287 -12.34 15.80 -1.44
N GLY A 288 -11.08 15.53 -1.07
CA GLY A 288 -10.47 16.00 0.17
C GLY A 288 -10.95 15.29 1.45
N ILE A 289 -11.58 14.10 1.33
CA ILE A 289 -12.09 13.35 2.48
C ILE A 289 -11.83 11.86 2.34
N TYR A 290 -11.73 11.13 3.46
CA TYR A 290 -11.83 9.67 3.45
C TYR A 290 -13.09 9.24 2.71
N HIS A 291 -12.97 8.33 1.73
CA HIS A 291 -14.11 8.03 0.86
C HIS A 291 -14.32 6.52 0.60
N PRO A 292 -15.06 5.82 1.47
CA PRO A 292 -15.39 4.40 1.31
C PRO A 292 -16.00 4.03 -0.05
N THR A 293 -16.84 4.90 -0.63
CA THR A 293 -17.42 4.67 -1.97
C THR A 293 -16.37 4.58 -3.05
N TYR A 294 -15.38 5.49 -3.08
CA TYR A 294 -14.35 5.45 -4.12
C TYR A 294 -13.45 4.24 -3.96
N LEU A 295 -13.11 3.87 -2.72
CA LEU A 295 -12.47 2.57 -2.46
C LEU A 295 -13.26 1.44 -3.12
N MET A 296 -14.58 1.34 -2.92
CA MET A 296 -15.39 0.31 -3.59
C MET A 296 -15.39 0.44 -5.11
N VAL A 297 -15.43 1.66 -5.67
CA VAL A 297 -15.44 1.88 -7.13
C VAL A 297 -14.21 1.29 -7.81
N GLY A 298 -13.02 1.43 -7.21
CA GLY A 298 -11.80 0.82 -7.76
C GLY A 298 -11.95 -0.70 -7.93
N GLY A 299 -12.32 -1.39 -6.85
CA GLY A 299 -12.44 -2.84 -6.84
C GLY A 299 -13.63 -3.35 -7.65
N MET A 300 -14.76 -2.62 -7.64
CA MET A 300 -15.93 -2.98 -8.44
C MET A 300 -15.60 -2.90 -9.93
N SER A 301 -14.92 -1.84 -10.37
CA SER A 301 -14.62 -1.67 -11.79
C SER A 301 -13.49 -2.58 -12.28
N SER A 302 -12.52 -2.92 -11.43
CA SER A 302 -11.61 -4.06 -11.72
C SER A 302 -12.41 -5.35 -11.91
N GLY A 303 -13.45 -5.53 -11.10
CA GLY A 303 -14.31 -6.70 -11.19
C GLY A 303 -15.21 -6.78 -12.40
N ASP A 304 -15.83 -5.65 -12.75
CA ASP A 304 -16.56 -5.46 -14.00
C ASP A 304 -15.66 -5.82 -15.20
N SER A 305 -14.40 -5.38 -15.19
CA SER A 305 -13.42 -5.66 -16.27
C SER A 305 -13.15 -7.15 -16.44
N LEU A 306 -12.92 -7.86 -15.34
CA LEU A 306 -12.66 -9.30 -15.37
C LEU A 306 -13.90 -10.07 -15.83
N LEU A 307 -15.08 -9.69 -15.36
CA LEU A 307 -16.35 -10.27 -15.79
C LEU A 307 -16.58 -10.06 -17.30
N MET A 308 -16.38 -8.83 -17.80
CA MET A 308 -16.46 -8.52 -19.23
C MET A 308 -15.53 -9.41 -20.06
N ALA A 309 -14.28 -9.60 -19.61
CA ALA A 309 -13.33 -10.47 -20.28
C ALA A 309 -13.78 -11.94 -20.27
N TYR A 310 -14.24 -12.48 -19.14
CA TYR A 310 -14.74 -13.86 -19.06
C TYR A 310 -15.96 -14.12 -19.93
N LEU A 311 -16.89 -13.17 -20.00
CA LEU A 311 -18.09 -13.28 -20.83
C LEU A 311 -17.75 -13.28 -22.33
N ALA A 312 -16.66 -12.60 -22.72
CA ALA A 312 -16.22 -12.51 -24.11
C ALA A 312 -15.28 -13.66 -24.52
N ASP A 313 -14.26 -13.95 -23.72
CA ASP A 313 -13.30 -15.05 -23.94
C ASP A 313 -12.68 -15.51 -22.61
N ALA A 314 -12.96 -16.77 -22.23
CA ALA A 314 -12.53 -17.31 -20.95
C ALA A 314 -11.01 -17.43 -20.78
N ALA A 315 -10.24 -17.55 -21.88
CA ALA A 315 -8.78 -17.63 -21.80
C ALA A 315 -8.17 -16.27 -21.47
N VAL A 316 -8.66 -15.21 -22.13
CA VAL A 316 -8.26 -13.82 -21.82
C VAL A 316 -8.70 -13.44 -20.40
N GLY A 317 -9.91 -13.83 -19.99
CA GLY A 317 -10.38 -13.65 -18.61
C GLY A 317 -9.45 -14.32 -17.58
N ALA A 318 -9.04 -15.57 -17.82
CA ALA A 318 -8.09 -16.27 -16.95
C ALA A 318 -6.72 -15.59 -16.88
N GLU A 319 -6.24 -15.01 -17.98
CA GLU A 319 -4.97 -14.28 -18.03
C GLU A 319 -5.02 -12.95 -17.25
N LEU A 320 -6.15 -12.25 -17.26
CA LEU A 320 -6.36 -11.00 -16.53
C LEU A 320 -6.64 -11.21 -15.03
N GLY A 321 -7.08 -12.40 -14.62
CA GLY A 321 -7.48 -12.73 -13.25
C GLY A 321 -6.53 -12.19 -12.17
N PRO A 322 -5.24 -12.58 -12.16
CA PRO A 322 -4.29 -12.11 -11.15
C PRO A 322 -4.15 -10.58 -11.08
N PHE A 323 -4.26 -9.88 -12.20
CA PHE A 323 -4.15 -8.42 -12.27
C PHE A 323 -5.40 -7.73 -11.75
N ALA A 324 -6.60 -8.25 -12.07
CA ALA A 324 -7.87 -7.71 -11.59
C ALA A 324 -8.11 -8.00 -10.10
N GLU A 325 -7.58 -9.12 -9.59
CA GLU A 325 -7.68 -9.52 -8.19
C GLU A 325 -6.68 -8.78 -7.28
N TYR A 326 -5.65 -8.16 -7.88
CA TYR A 326 -4.54 -7.54 -7.19
C TYR A 326 -5.01 -6.56 -6.10
N ASN A 327 -4.59 -6.81 -4.85
CA ASN A 327 -4.94 -6.05 -3.65
C ASN A 327 -6.43 -5.87 -3.32
N VAL A 328 -7.37 -6.45 -4.08
CA VAL A 328 -8.81 -6.31 -3.82
C VAL A 328 -9.18 -6.81 -2.43
N MET A 329 -8.71 -8.01 -2.06
CA MET A 329 -8.96 -8.57 -0.74
C MET A 329 -8.16 -7.88 0.36
N ASN A 330 -7.04 -7.22 0.04
CA ASN A 330 -6.31 -6.41 1.01
C ASN A 330 -7.10 -5.15 1.37
N VAL A 331 -7.71 -4.46 0.39
CA VAL A 331 -8.61 -3.32 0.66
C VAL A 331 -9.84 -3.75 1.46
N TRP A 332 -10.47 -4.86 1.07
CA TRP A 332 -11.62 -5.40 1.82
C TRP A 332 -11.24 -5.71 3.27
N SER A 333 -10.18 -6.48 3.47
CA SER A 333 -9.84 -7.06 4.78
C SER A 333 -9.18 -6.06 5.73
N ASN A 334 -8.49 -5.06 5.20
CA ASN A 334 -7.76 -4.09 6.02
C ASN A 334 -8.50 -2.75 6.20
N ASN A 335 -9.55 -2.46 5.41
CA ASN A 335 -10.27 -1.19 5.49
C ASN A 335 -11.80 -1.33 5.41
N LEU A 336 -12.35 -1.71 4.26
CA LEU A 336 -13.79 -1.57 3.97
C LEU A 336 -14.68 -2.43 4.86
N GLN A 337 -14.28 -3.68 5.19
CA GLN A 337 -15.12 -4.57 5.98
C GLN A 337 -15.43 -4.01 7.38
N PHE A 338 -14.58 -3.12 7.90
CA PHE A 338 -14.76 -2.49 9.22
C PHE A 338 -15.76 -1.34 9.20
N MET A 339 -16.05 -0.79 8.02
CA MET A 339 -17.11 0.21 7.84
C MET A 339 -18.48 -0.44 7.61
N LEU A 340 -18.56 -1.74 7.37
CA LEU A 340 -19.82 -2.41 7.06
C LEU A 340 -20.74 -2.46 8.28
N MET A 341 -21.90 -1.81 8.20
CA MET A 341 -22.94 -1.82 9.23
C MET A 341 -23.79 -3.10 9.16
N ASP A 342 -24.54 -3.38 10.22
CA ASP A 342 -25.46 -4.53 10.32
C ASP A 342 -26.55 -4.52 9.23
N SER A 343 -26.89 -3.33 8.73
CA SER A 343 -27.76 -3.09 7.58
C SER A 343 -27.24 -3.66 6.26
N GLY A 344 -25.95 -3.97 6.15
CA GLY A 344 -25.28 -4.33 4.90
C GLY A 344 -24.74 -3.13 4.11
N GLU A 345 -25.03 -1.90 4.53
CA GLU A 345 -24.45 -0.68 3.93
C GLU A 345 -23.14 -0.29 4.64
N LEU A 346 -22.24 0.39 3.93
CA LEU A 346 -21.03 0.95 4.53
C LEU A 346 -21.30 2.26 5.27
N ALA A 347 -20.54 2.43 6.34
CA ALA A 347 -20.48 3.63 7.13
C ALA A 347 -19.72 4.77 6.42
N TYR A 348 -20.16 6.02 6.62
CA TYR A 348 -19.51 7.25 6.15
C TYR A 348 -19.02 8.14 7.32
N PRO A 349 -17.92 7.77 8.01
CA PRO A 349 -17.36 8.57 9.11
C PRO A 349 -17.06 10.03 8.75
N SER A 350 -16.72 10.27 7.48
CA SER A 350 -16.36 11.56 6.91
C SER A 350 -17.55 12.36 6.36
N SER A 351 -18.78 11.86 6.53
CA SER A 351 -19.96 12.20 5.72
C SER A 351 -19.79 11.85 4.25
N SER A 352 -20.89 11.76 3.51
CA SER A 352 -20.84 11.60 2.06
C SER A 352 -20.83 12.98 1.37
N THR A 353 -20.27 13.06 0.17
CA THR A 353 -20.52 14.12 -0.82
C THR A 353 -21.47 13.66 -1.93
N TRP A 354 -22.01 12.45 -1.78
CA TRP A 354 -22.98 11.82 -2.67
C TRP A 354 -24.27 11.47 -1.91
N THR A 355 -25.31 11.14 -2.67
CA THR A 355 -26.58 10.63 -2.16
C THR A 355 -26.36 9.47 -1.19
N LEU A 356 -26.93 9.52 0.01
CA LEU A 356 -26.95 8.36 0.90
C LEU A 356 -28.05 7.38 0.48
N HIS A 357 -27.82 6.08 0.70
CA HIS A 357 -28.75 5.02 0.34
C HIS A 357 -29.11 4.98 -1.16
N ASP A 358 -28.16 5.34 -2.02
CA ASP A 358 -28.26 5.06 -3.46
C ASP A 358 -27.83 3.61 -3.80
N TYR A 359 -27.22 2.91 -2.83
CA TYR A 359 -26.85 1.48 -2.86
C TYR A 359 -25.98 1.04 -4.02
N GLU A 360 -25.30 2.00 -4.65
CA GLU A 360 -24.50 1.78 -5.84
C GLU A 360 -23.23 0.97 -5.63
N HIS A 361 -23.08 0.22 -4.54
CA HIS A 361 -21.95 -0.67 -4.29
C HIS A 361 -22.34 -2.15 -4.35
N SER A 362 -23.54 -2.44 -4.87
CA SER A 362 -24.06 -3.79 -5.08
C SER A 362 -23.13 -4.68 -5.89
N SER A 363 -22.60 -4.21 -7.02
CA SER A 363 -21.68 -5.01 -7.84
C SER A 363 -20.38 -5.34 -7.12
N TYR A 364 -19.85 -4.45 -6.27
CA TYR A 364 -18.65 -4.73 -5.47
C TYR A 364 -18.88 -5.87 -4.49
N LEU A 365 -19.95 -5.81 -3.71
CA LEU A 365 -20.27 -6.85 -2.73
C LEU A 365 -20.60 -8.18 -3.42
N ALA A 366 -21.35 -8.15 -4.52
CA ALA A 366 -21.62 -9.32 -5.35
C ALA A 366 -20.32 -9.95 -5.88
N TRP A 367 -19.38 -9.14 -6.37
CA TRP A 367 -18.05 -9.60 -6.79
C TRP A 367 -17.29 -10.26 -5.65
N ILE A 368 -17.16 -9.62 -4.48
CA ILE A 368 -16.44 -10.20 -3.33
C ILE A 368 -17.12 -11.51 -2.86
N ALA A 369 -18.45 -11.55 -2.83
CA ALA A 369 -19.22 -12.70 -2.38
C ALA A 369 -19.18 -13.88 -3.36
N SER A 370 -19.30 -13.61 -4.66
CA SER A 370 -19.44 -14.63 -5.71
C SER A 370 -18.10 -15.08 -6.31
N HIS A 371 -17.09 -14.20 -6.34
CA HIS A 371 -15.76 -14.47 -6.90
C HIS A 371 -14.76 -14.96 -5.86
N PHE A 372 -14.75 -14.36 -4.67
CA PHE A 372 -13.84 -14.75 -3.57
C PHE A 372 -14.50 -15.64 -2.51
N GLY A 373 -15.83 -15.79 -2.54
CA GLY A 373 -16.56 -16.65 -1.60
C GLY A 373 -16.60 -16.10 -0.17
N ASN A 374 -16.43 -14.78 0.02
CA ASN A 374 -16.35 -14.18 1.35
C ASN A 374 -17.72 -14.20 2.09
N PRO A 375 -17.80 -14.78 3.31
CA PRO A 375 -19.06 -14.89 4.04
C PRO A 375 -19.69 -13.55 4.46
N LEU A 376 -18.87 -12.56 4.82
CA LEU A 376 -19.34 -11.24 5.25
C LEU A 376 -19.88 -10.43 4.06
N ALA A 377 -19.20 -10.47 2.92
CA ALA A 377 -19.69 -9.86 1.69
C ALA A 377 -20.99 -10.52 1.20
N ARG A 378 -21.15 -11.83 1.35
CA ARG A 378 -22.40 -12.53 1.02
C ARG A 378 -23.57 -12.06 1.88
N TYR A 379 -23.34 -11.85 3.18
CA TYR A 379 -24.34 -11.27 4.07
C TYR A 379 -24.71 -9.84 3.63
N ALA A 380 -23.70 -9.00 3.39
CA ALA A 380 -23.88 -7.62 2.99
C ALA A 380 -24.62 -7.47 1.66
N ASP A 381 -24.24 -8.25 0.65
CA ASP A 381 -24.87 -8.27 -0.68
C ASP A 381 -26.36 -8.63 -0.60
N LEU A 382 -26.72 -9.65 0.19
CA LEU A 382 -28.12 -10.04 0.36
C LEU A 382 -28.94 -8.92 1.02
N ARG A 383 -28.40 -8.29 2.07
CA ARG A 383 -29.08 -7.19 2.75
C ARG A 383 -29.22 -5.98 1.82
N LEU A 384 -28.16 -5.62 1.10
CA LEU A 384 -28.18 -4.50 0.17
C LEU A 384 -29.22 -4.71 -0.95
N ALA A 385 -29.31 -5.91 -1.52
CA ALA A 385 -30.34 -6.25 -2.50
C ALA A 385 -31.77 -6.13 -1.93
N GLN A 386 -31.98 -6.49 -0.66
CA GLN A 386 -33.27 -6.31 0.03
C GLN A 386 -33.60 -4.83 0.26
N LEU A 387 -32.60 -4.00 0.61
CA LEU A 387 -32.76 -2.56 0.78
C LEU A 387 -33.09 -1.86 -0.54
N ILE A 388 -32.43 -2.24 -1.63
CA ILE A 388 -32.74 -1.76 -2.99
C ILE A 388 -34.21 -2.01 -3.31
N ARG A 389 -34.70 -3.24 -3.09
CA ARG A 389 -36.11 -3.59 -3.33
C ARG A 389 -37.06 -2.84 -2.41
N GLU A 390 -36.72 -2.68 -1.14
CA GLU A 390 -37.57 -1.96 -0.20
C GLU A 390 -37.69 -0.48 -0.57
N GLN A 391 -36.58 0.14 -0.95
CA GLN A 391 -36.56 1.52 -1.41
C GLN A 391 -37.40 1.72 -2.67
N GLN A 392 -37.33 0.83 -3.67
CA GLN A 392 -38.20 0.89 -4.85
C GLN A 392 -39.68 0.79 -4.49
N LYS A 393 -40.05 -0.03 -3.49
CA LYS A 393 -41.45 -0.13 -3.02
C LYS A 393 -41.93 1.14 -2.34
N VAL A 394 -41.07 1.81 -1.57
CA VAL A 394 -41.39 3.09 -0.91
C VAL A 394 -41.76 4.16 -1.95
N TRP A 395 -41.06 4.19 -3.10
CA TRP A 395 -41.37 5.12 -4.19
C TRP A 395 -42.54 4.67 -5.06
N GLY A 396 -42.68 3.36 -5.27
CA GLY A 396 -43.80 2.72 -5.98
C GLY A 396 -43.78 2.86 -7.51
N ASP A 397 -42.89 3.68 -8.07
CA ASP A 397 -42.82 4.00 -9.50
C ASP A 397 -41.67 3.30 -10.26
N GLY A 398 -40.93 2.43 -9.59
CA GLY A 398 -39.82 1.65 -10.16
C GLY A 398 -38.44 2.30 -10.02
N ARG A 399 -38.37 3.58 -9.61
CA ARG A 399 -37.09 4.26 -9.36
C ARG A 399 -36.33 3.67 -8.17
N PHE A 400 -35.02 3.54 -8.32
CA PHE A 400 -34.08 3.17 -7.28
C PHE A 400 -33.91 4.27 -6.24
N CYS A 401 -33.57 5.51 -6.61
CA CYS A 401 -33.32 6.60 -5.66
C CYS A 401 -34.58 7.41 -5.36
N GLY A 402 -35.50 7.49 -6.32
CA GLY A 402 -36.80 8.14 -6.19
C GLY A 402 -36.71 9.67 -6.28
N ALA A 403 -37.81 10.34 -5.91
CA ALA A 403 -37.95 11.79 -6.10
C ALA A 403 -37.00 12.65 -5.24
N ARG A 404 -36.33 12.07 -4.24
CA ARG A 404 -35.41 12.80 -3.35
C ARG A 404 -34.12 13.28 -4.03
N VAL A 405 -33.82 12.78 -5.23
CA VAL A 405 -32.65 13.16 -6.02
C VAL A 405 -33.12 14.04 -7.19
N PRO A 406 -33.26 15.37 -7.00
CA PRO A 406 -33.92 16.25 -7.96
C PRO A 406 -33.21 16.41 -9.31
N THR A 407 -31.94 15.99 -9.43
CA THR A 407 -31.09 16.23 -10.62
C THR A 407 -30.58 14.96 -11.34
N GLY A 408 -31.04 13.74 -11.02
CA GLY A 408 -30.25 12.55 -11.40
C GLY A 408 -30.96 11.34 -12.01
N PHE A 409 -31.46 11.42 -13.25
CA PHE A 409 -31.60 10.19 -14.08
C PHE A 409 -30.30 9.37 -14.07
N TYR A 410 -29.15 10.05 -14.02
CA TYR A 410 -27.86 9.38 -13.97
C TYR A 410 -27.69 8.44 -12.77
N ARG A 411 -28.25 8.76 -11.59
CA ARG A 411 -28.15 7.88 -10.40
C ARG A 411 -28.97 6.62 -10.59
N GLU A 412 -30.17 6.79 -11.13
CA GLU A 412 -31.05 5.69 -11.51
C GLU A 412 -30.37 4.75 -12.51
N ALA A 413 -29.71 5.32 -13.53
CA ALA A 413 -28.99 4.55 -14.53
C ALA A 413 -27.72 3.85 -14.00
N VAL A 414 -26.99 4.50 -13.08
CA VAL A 414 -25.82 3.90 -12.41
C VAL A 414 -26.26 2.70 -11.56
N GLU A 415 -27.31 2.85 -10.76
CA GLU A 415 -27.82 1.74 -9.95
C GLU A 415 -28.36 0.60 -10.84
N ALA A 416 -29.08 0.91 -11.93
CA ALA A 416 -29.52 -0.09 -12.90
C ALA A 416 -28.36 -0.90 -13.48
N ARG A 417 -27.28 -0.20 -13.91
CA ARG A 417 -26.06 -0.86 -14.42
C ARG A 417 -25.43 -1.75 -13.36
N ARG A 418 -25.30 -1.26 -12.12
CA ARG A 418 -24.61 -2.00 -11.03
C ARG A 418 -25.44 -3.19 -10.55
N ALA A 419 -26.76 -3.08 -10.47
CA ALA A 419 -27.65 -4.21 -10.19
C ALA A 419 -27.58 -5.28 -11.30
N ALA A 420 -27.48 -4.87 -12.57
CA ALA A 420 -27.29 -5.79 -13.69
C ALA A 420 -25.95 -6.54 -13.63
N ILE A 421 -24.86 -5.84 -13.29
CA ILE A 421 -23.54 -6.46 -13.14
C ILE A 421 -23.48 -7.35 -11.88
N ALA A 422 -24.10 -6.94 -10.77
CA ALA A 422 -24.25 -7.78 -9.59
C ALA A 422 -25.00 -9.09 -9.91
N TRP A 423 -26.07 -9.01 -10.70
CA TRP A 423 -26.76 -10.19 -11.22
C TRP A 423 -25.84 -11.06 -12.09
N LEU A 424 -25.06 -10.48 -12.99
CA LEU A 424 -24.10 -11.19 -13.85
C LEU A 424 -22.99 -11.87 -13.05
N HIS A 425 -22.46 -11.22 -11.99
CA HIS A 425 -21.50 -11.85 -11.09
C HIS A 425 -22.08 -13.12 -10.44
N TRP A 426 -23.33 -13.07 -9.98
CA TRP A 426 -24.00 -14.25 -9.44
C TRP A 426 -24.31 -15.31 -10.52
N ALA A 427 -24.68 -14.89 -11.73
CA ALA A 427 -24.92 -15.78 -12.86
C ALA A 427 -23.64 -16.52 -13.30
N ASN A 428 -22.48 -15.95 -13.03
CA ASN A 428 -21.15 -16.48 -13.37
C ASN A 428 -20.32 -16.79 -12.12
N ALA A 429 -20.97 -17.03 -10.98
CA ALA A 429 -20.29 -17.12 -9.70
C ALA A 429 -19.31 -18.30 -9.66
N ARG A 430 -18.06 -18.02 -9.25
CA ARG A 430 -17.10 -19.06 -8.85
C ARG A 430 -17.58 -19.79 -7.59
N TYR A 431 -18.24 -19.07 -6.69
CA TYR A 431 -18.82 -19.56 -5.44
C TYR A 431 -20.34 -19.27 -5.40
N PRO A 432 -21.17 -20.05 -6.12
CA PRO A 432 -22.61 -19.80 -6.21
C PRO A 432 -23.36 -20.03 -4.88
N ALA A 433 -22.82 -20.85 -3.99
CA ALA A 433 -23.32 -21.08 -2.63
C ALA A 433 -22.14 -21.08 -1.64
N GLY A 434 -22.41 -20.72 -0.39
CA GLY A 434 -21.39 -20.65 0.66
C GLY A 434 -21.96 -20.18 2.00
N GLU A 435 -21.10 -20.05 2.99
CA GLU A 435 -21.48 -19.47 4.29
C GLU A 435 -21.80 -17.98 4.15
N SER A 436 -22.71 -17.50 4.98
CA SER A 436 -23.08 -16.09 5.13
C SER A 436 -22.92 -15.73 6.60
N ALA A 437 -22.18 -14.66 6.90
CA ALA A 437 -21.82 -14.28 8.26
C ALA A 437 -22.17 -12.82 8.54
N GLU A 438 -22.81 -12.56 9.68
CA GLU A 438 -23.05 -11.21 10.15
C GLU A 438 -21.74 -10.47 10.48
N PRO A 439 -21.71 -9.13 10.38
CA PRO A 439 -20.63 -8.29 10.87
C PRO A 439 -20.20 -8.61 12.32
N ASP A 440 -18.95 -9.06 12.50
CA ASP A 440 -18.35 -9.21 13.84
C ASP A 440 -17.96 -7.86 14.46
N GLU A 441 -17.78 -7.82 15.78
CA GLU A 441 -17.31 -6.63 16.48
C GLU A 441 -15.88 -6.27 16.05
N ALA A 442 -15.64 -4.99 15.82
CA ALA A 442 -14.34 -4.49 15.39
C ALA A 442 -14.08 -3.08 15.90
N VAL A 443 -12.86 -2.84 16.36
CA VAL A 443 -12.32 -1.52 16.68
C VAL A 443 -11.12 -1.29 15.78
N VAL A 444 -11.14 -0.22 14.99
CA VAL A 444 -10.07 0.13 14.06
C VAL A 444 -9.68 1.60 14.18
N HIS A 445 -8.40 1.87 13.92
CA HIS A 445 -7.84 3.20 13.81
C HIS A 445 -7.04 3.28 12.50
N PHE A 446 -7.52 4.12 11.59
CA PHE A 446 -6.91 4.43 10.31
C PHE A 446 -6.27 5.81 10.39
N PRO A 447 -4.96 5.90 10.72
CA PRO A 447 -4.31 7.17 10.97
C PRO A 447 -4.10 8.03 9.73
N ASP A 448 -3.91 7.43 8.56
CA ASP A 448 -3.59 8.17 7.34
C ASP A 448 -4.84 8.91 6.84
N VAL A 449 -5.99 8.24 6.88
CA VAL A 449 -7.31 8.82 6.54
C VAL A 449 -8.07 9.36 7.75
N LYS A 450 -7.43 9.44 8.92
CA LYS A 450 -7.93 10.11 10.13
C LYS A 450 -9.28 9.60 10.67
N VAL A 451 -9.48 8.29 10.69
CA VAL A 451 -10.71 7.64 11.18
C VAL A 451 -10.42 6.75 12.39
N ILE A 452 -11.28 6.81 13.40
CA ILE A 452 -11.45 5.74 14.40
C ILE A 452 -12.86 5.21 14.22
N ALA A 453 -13.04 3.89 14.20
CA ALA A 453 -14.34 3.26 14.09
C ALA A 453 -14.49 2.09 15.05
N HIS A 454 -15.70 1.93 15.57
CA HIS A 454 -16.09 0.85 16.44
C HIS A 454 -17.44 0.30 15.98
N ARG A 455 -17.39 -0.88 15.37
CA ARG A 455 -18.58 -1.66 15.07
C ARG A 455 -18.82 -2.64 16.19
N SER A 456 -20.04 -2.65 16.72
CA SER A 456 -20.50 -3.60 17.73
C SER A 456 -21.88 -4.13 17.36
N ARG A 457 -22.37 -5.12 18.11
CA ARG A 457 -23.74 -5.62 17.93
C ARG A 457 -24.83 -4.58 18.23
N SER A 458 -24.50 -3.52 18.98
CA SER A 458 -25.44 -2.46 19.31
C SER A 458 -25.40 -1.30 18.32
N GLY A 459 -24.45 -1.27 17.38
CA GLY A 459 -24.34 -0.24 16.36
C GLY A 459 -22.90 0.13 16.01
N PHE A 460 -22.76 1.31 15.40
CA PHE A 460 -21.51 1.84 14.87
C PHE A 460 -21.18 3.20 15.48
N VAL A 461 -19.95 3.38 15.94
CA VAL A 461 -19.42 4.66 16.43
C VAL A 461 -18.17 4.99 15.65
N SER A 462 -18.04 6.24 15.19
CA SER A 462 -16.83 6.72 14.54
C SER A 462 -16.44 8.13 14.93
N VAL A 463 -15.14 8.41 14.80
CA VAL A 463 -14.50 9.71 14.96
C VAL A 463 -13.69 9.98 13.70
N TYR A 464 -14.02 11.06 13.01
CA TYR A 464 -13.25 11.57 11.87
C TYR A 464 -12.55 12.86 12.29
N TYR A 465 -11.24 12.78 12.50
CA TYR A 465 -10.41 13.88 13.01
C TYR A 465 -9.65 14.59 11.88
N HIS A 466 -10.32 14.79 10.75
CA HIS A 466 -9.82 15.62 9.67
C HIS A 466 -10.26 17.08 9.83
N SER A 467 -9.30 18.02 9.84
CA SER A 467 -9.58 19.45 10.11
C SER A 467 -10.57 20.10 9.14
N ALA A 468 -10.68 19.60 7.90
CA ALA A 468 -11.68 20.10 6.95
C ALA A 468 -13.13 19.78 7.37
N ARG A 469 -13.37 18.63 8.02
CA ARG A 469 -14.70 18.12 8.39
C ARG A 469 -14.65 17.37 9.73
N PRO A 470 -14.34 18.02 10.85
CA PRO A 470 -14.26 17.37 12.16
C PRO A 470 -15.64 16.85 12.57
N MET A 471 -15.84 15.53 12.69
CA MET A 471 -17.15 14.99 13.07
C MET A 471 -17.10 13.60 13.71
N GLY A 472 -18.08 13.31 14.55
CA GLY A 472 -18.39 11.96 15.00
C GLY A 472 -19.72 11.48 14.41
N TRP A 473 -19.87 10.17 14.25
CA TRP A 473 -21.12 9.56 13.83
C TRP A 473 -21.42 8.31 14.67
N ILE A 474 -22.68 8.19 15.08
CA ILE A 474 -23.16 7.22 16.05
C ILE A 474 -24.47 6.65 15.51
N GLU A 475 -24.45 5.44 14.97
CA GLU A 475 -25.63 4.74 14.49
C GLU A 475 -25.94 3.56 15.42
N CYS A 476 -27.21 3.38 15.79
CA CYS A 476 -27.65 2.19 16.52
C CYS A 476 -27.94 1.05 15.54
N ALA A 477 -27.74 -0.19 15.97
CA ALA A 477 -28.14 -1.36 15.21
C ALA A 477 -29.63 -1.32 14.86
N SER A 478 -29.95 -1.91 13.71
CA SER A 478 -31.30 -1.96 13.20
C SER A 478 -32.19 -2.83 14.09
N ALA A 479 -33.33 -2.28 14.53
CA ALA A 479 -34.34 -3.04 15.26
C ALA A 479 -35.32 -3.79 14.34
N GLY A 480 -35.25 -3.57 13.03
CA GLY A 480 -36.14 -4.16 12.04
C GLY A 480 -35.58 -3.99 10.63
N PHE A 481 -35.68 -5.02 9.79
CA PHE A 481 -35.09 -5.03 8.46
C PHE A 481 -36.05 -5.71 7.47
N PRO A 482 -36.20 -5.21 6.22
CA PRO A 482 -35.47 -4.10 5.59
C PRO A 482 -36.07 -2.70 5.84
N THR A 483 -37.13 -2.57 6.64
CA THR A 483 -37.83 -1.29 6.85
C THR A 483 -37.32 -0.55 8.09
N ASN A 484 -37.27 0.79 8.03
CA ASN A 484 -36.86 1.65 9.16
C ASN A 484 -35.51 1.22 9.77
N VAL A 485 -34.52 1.01 8.91
CA VAL A 485 -33.20 0.47 9.26
C VAL A 485 -32.32 1.53 9.92
N PHE A 486 -32.29 2.75 9.37
CA PHE A 486 -31.43 3.83 9.87
C PHE A 486 -32.17 4.75 10.84
N VAL A 487 -31.47 5.26 11.87
CA VAL A 487 -31.98 6.29 12.79
C VAL A 487 -31.21 7.60 12.64
N THR A 488 -29.89 7.52 12.60
CA THR A 488 -29.02 8.70 12.50
C THR A 488 -28.50 8.85 11.08
N SER A 489 -27.89 10.00 10.83
CA SER A 489 -27.18 10.27 9.60
C SER A 489 -25.84 10.94 9.90
N PRO A 490 -24.85 10.82 9.00
CA PRO A 490 -23.52 11.40 9.20
C PRO A 490 -23.57 12.93 9.05
N TYR A 491 -24.02 13.62 10.10
CA TYR A 491 -24.18 15.07 10.14
C TYR A 491 -22.83 15.76 10.05
N LEU A 492 -22.68 16.67 9.08
CA LEU A 492 -21.45 17.44 8.95
C LEU A 492 -21.18 18.24 10.23
N ARG A 493 -19.99 18.00 10.82
CA ARG A 493 -19.56 18.57 12.10
C ARG A 493 -20.33 18.06 13.34
N GLY A 494 -21.01 16.92 13.20
CA GLY A 494 -21.74 16.27 14.29
C GLY A 494 -20.86 15.88 15.48
N VAL A 495 -21.51 15.71 16.63
CA VAL A 495 -20.98 15.31 17.94
C VAL A 495 -20.04 16.32 18.60
N PHE A 496 -18.95 16.75 17.98
CA PHE A 496 -17.95 17.64 18.61
C PHE A 496 -17.53 18.86 17.75
N GLY A 497 -18.13 19.05 16.57
CA GLY A 497 -17.82 20.19 15.69
C GLY A 497 -18.72 21.43 15.88
N HIS A 498 -19.80 21.30 16.66
CA HIS A 498 -20.76 22.37 16.99
C HIS A 498 -20.76 22.63 18.50
N GLY A 499 -20.85 23.90 18.92
CA GLY A 499 -20.98 24.20 20.33
C GLY A 499 -20.86 25.69 20.68
N PRO A 500 -20.93 26.02 21.99
CA PRO A 500 -20.84 27.40 22.48
C PRO A 500 -19.55 28.14 22.08
N MET A 501 -18.46 27.42 21.81
CA MET A 501 -17.18 27.95 21.32
C MET A 501 -17.23 28.41 19.85
N GLY A 502 -18.33 28.16 19.14
CA GLY A 502 -18.45 28.36 17.69
C GLY A 502 -18.11 27.08 16.91
N ASN A 503 -18.26 27.15 15.59
CA ASN A 503 -17.95 26.01 14.72
C ASN A 503 -16.46 25.65 14.81
N ALA A 504 -16.17 24.36 14.81
CA ALA A 504 -14.79 23.90 14.73
C ALA A 504 -14.12 24.35 13.43
N THR A 505 -12.89 24.84 13.53
CA THR A 505 -12.00 25.23 12.42
C THR A 505 -10.89 24.20 12.18
N GLY A 506 -10.64 23.33 13.15
CA GLY A 506 -9.62 22.30 13.11
C GLY A 506 -9.87 21.24 14.17
N ILE A 507 -9.25 20.08 13.99
CA ILE A 507 -9.24 19.01 14.98
C ILE A 507 -7.95 18.20 14.83
N SER A 508 -7.42 17.73 15.96
CA SER A 508 -6.32 16.78 16.00
C SER A 508 -6.59 15.67 17.01
N LEU A 509 -6.10 14.47 16.68
CA LEU A 509 -6.05 13.36 17.62
C LEU A 509 -4.85 13.58 18.56
N VAL A 510 -5.12 13.68 19.85
CA VAL A 510 -4.09 13.76 20.90
C VAL A 510 -3.68 12.36 21.31
N ASP A 511 -4.66 11.46 21.47
CA ASP A 511 -4.44 10.08 21.87
C ASP A 511 -5.58 9.17 21.43
N VAL A 512 -5.28 7.90 21.20
CA VAL A 512 -6.25 6.83 21.00
C VAL A 512 -5.75 5.53 21.60
N VAL A 513 -6.66 4.89 22.31
CA VAL A 513 -6.47 3.63 23.03
C VAL A 513 -7.49 2.66 22.49
N THR A 514 -7.07 1.51 21.98
CA THR A 514 -8.01 0.50 21.47
C THR A 514 -7.85 -0.81 22.24
N GLY A 515 -8.97 -1.47 22.50
CA GLY A 515 -9.00 -2.80 23.07
C GLY A 515 -10.11 -3.64 22.47
N PRO A 516 -10.19 -4.93 22.83
CA PRO A 516 -11.27 -5.79 22.35
C PRO A 516 -12.65 -5.21 22.73
N GLY A 517 -13.41 -4.76 21.73
CA GLY A 517 -14.76 -4.22 21.91
C GLY A 517 -14.84 -2.86 22.61
N TRP A 518 -13.76 -2.07 22.64
CA TRP A 518 -13.81 -0.69 23.14
C TRP A 518 -12.68 0.17 22.57
N PHE A 519 -12.89 1.49 22.58
CA PHE A 519 -11.81 2.45 22.40
C PHE A 519 -11.99 3.66 23.31
N ALA A 520 -10.90 4.32 23.65
CA ALA A 520 -10.89 5.66 24.22
C ALA A 520 -10.08 6.58 23.32
N ALA A 521 -10.48 7.85 23.22
CA ALA A 521 -9.75 8.82 22.43
C ALA A 521 -9.76 10.18 23.10
N GLN A 522 -8.68 10.93 22.89
CA GLN A 522 -8.58 12.33 23.23
C GLN A 522 -8.37 13.15 21.96
N LEU A 523 -9.20 14.18 21.79
CA LEU A 523 -9.14 15.10 20.66
C LEU A 523 -8.89 16.52 21.17
N LEU A 524 -8.25 17.32 20.33
CA LEU A 524 -8.17 18.77 20.50
C LEU A 524 -8.92 19.42 19.34
N VAL A 525 -10.02 20.10 19.65
CA VAL A 525 -10.85 20.82 18.68
C VAL A 525 -10.51 22.30 18.73
N GLU A 526 -10.28 22.89 17.57
CA GLU A 526 -9.94 24.31 17.42
C GLU A 526 -11.17 25.10 17.01
N HIS A 527 -11.32 26.31 17.55
CA HIS A 527 -12.44 27.22 17.23
C HIS A 527 -11.93 28.60 16.77
N GLY A 528 -10.82 28.61 16.02
CA GLY A 528 -10.14 29.82 15.57
C GLY A 528 -9.78 30.75 16.74
N THR A 529 -10.18 32.02 16.65
CA THR A 529 -9.92 33.04 17.68
C THR A 529 -10.61 32.77 19.02
N ASN A 530 -11.57 31.83 19.07
CA ASN A 530 -12.33 31.59 20.30
C ASN A 530 -11.61 30.66 21.29
N GLY A 531 -10.55 29.95 20.86
CA GLY A 531 -9.77 29.04 21.70
C GLY A 531 -9.91 27.57 21.31
N LEU A 532 -9.77 26.69 22.30
CA LEU A 532 -9.67 25.24 22.11
C LEU A 532 -10.73 24.49 22.93
N THR A 533 -11.04 23.25 22.55
CA THR A 533 -11.81 22.32 23.38
C THR A 533 -11.06 20.99 23.43
N LYS A 534 -10.72 20.51 24.63
CA LYS A 534 -10.26 19.12 24.81
C LYS A 534 -11.50 18.21 24.85
N VAL A 535 -11.50 17.15 24.06
CA VAL A 535 -12.57 16.14 24.04
C VAL A 535 -11.97 14.83 24.49
N TYR A 536 -12.62 14.17 25.44
CA TYR A 536 -12.26 12.84 25.91
C TYR A 536 -13.45 11.93 25.70
N LEU A 537 -13.28 10.78 25.09
CA LEU A 537 -14.38 9.88 24.83
C LEU A 537 -13.99 8.43 25.02
N ARG A 538 -14.97 7.60 25.38
CA ARG A 538 -14.83 6.16 25.55
C ARG A 538 -16.05 5.46 25.00
N SER A 539 -15.85 4.64 23.96
CA SER A 539 -16.85 3.75 23.41
C SER A 539 -16.68 2.35 23.97
N THR A 540 -17.78 1.72 24.35
CA THR A 540 -17.87 0.33 24.83
C THR A 540 -18.71 -0.54 23.90
N GLY A 541 -18.98 -0.06 22.69
CA GLY A 541 -19.84 -0.71 21.69
C GLY A 541 -21.31 -0.38 21.93
N GLU A 542 -21.82 -0.64 23.13
CA GLU A 542 -23.21 -0.31 23.47
C GLU A 542 -23.40 1.08 24.09
N SER A 543 -22.31 1.70 24.56
CA SER A 543 -22.36 3.03 25.16
C SER A 543 -21.15 3.86 24.75
N LEU A 544 -21.36 5.16 24.60
CA LEU A 544 -20.30 6.12 24.33
C LEU A 544 -20.39 7.21 25.38
N GLY A 545 -19.39 7.33 26.26
CA GLY A 545 -19.25 8.47 27.16
C GLY A 545 -18.30 9.50 26.56
N LEU A 546 -18.65 10.78 26.61
CA LEU A 546 -17.84 11.88 26.09
C LEU A 546 -17.84 13.07 27.06
N VAL A 547 -16.67 13.67 27.24
CA VAL A 547 -16.43 14.87 28.05
C VAL A 547 -15.78 15.94 27.18
N GLU A 548 -16.40 17.12 27.12
CA GLU A 548 -15.80 18.33 26.53
C GLU A 548 -15.29 19.24 27.66
N VAL A 549 -14.05 19.73 27.52
CA VAL A 549 -13.43 20.74 28.38
C VAL A 549 -13.07 21.97 27.52
N PRO A 550 -13.92 23.01 27.49
CA PRO A 550 -13.62 24.25 26.79
C PRO A 550 -12.45 25.00 27.43
N LEU A 551 -11.56 25.54 26.60
CA LEU A 551 -10.41 26.38 26.95
C LEU A 551 -10.54 27.71 26.18
N PRO A 552 -11.42 28.62 26.65
CA PRO A 552 -11.71 29.88 25.97
C PRO A 552 -10.50 30.81 25.92
N ALA A 553 -10.31 31.46 24.78
CA ALA A 553 -9.40 32.61 24.69
C ALA A 553 -9.90 33.76 25.60
N PRO A 554 -9.00 34.66 26.06
CA PRO A 554 -9.40 35.81 26.87
C PRO A 554 -10.53 36.61 26.23
N GLY A 555 -11.60 36.86 26.98
CA GLY A 555 -12.76 37.67 26.53
C GLY A 555 -13.88 36.90 25.82
N VAL A 556 -13.76 35.58 25.63
CA VAL A 556 -14.81 34.75 25.03
C VAL A 556 -15.90 34.42 26.06
N SER A 557 -17.17 34.66 25.72
CA SER A 557 -18.33 34.47 26.63
C SER A 557 -19.25 33.29 26.30
N GLY A 558 -19.03 32.60 25.17
CA GLY A 558 -19.80 31.44 24.73
C GLY A 558 -21.20 31.76 24.16
N SER A 559 -21.50 31.22 22.97
CA SER A 559 -22.80 31.38 22.29
C SER A 559 -23.90 30.46 22.87
N SER A 560 -25.15 30.64 22.42
CA SER A 560 -26.28 29.76 22.74
C SER A 560 -26.41 28.55 21.80
N ALA A 561 -25.36 28.22 21.04
CA ALA A 561 -25.35 27.06 20.16
C ALA A 561 -25.39 25.74 20.95
N GLY A 562 -26.02 24.72 20.35
CA GLY A 562 -26.03 23.38 20.92
C GLY A 562 -24.70 22.65 20.70
N CYS A 563 -24.36 21.76 21.62
CA CYS A 563 -23.25 20.82 21.53
C CYS A 563 -23.80 19.39 21.39
N PHE A 564 -22.91 18.42 21.12
CA PHE A 564 -23.29 17.01 20.96
C PHE A 564 -24.37 16.81 19.89
N THR A 565 -24.29 17.56 18.79
CA THR A 565 -25.33 17.57 17.74
C THR A 565 -25.27 16.29 16.92
N ASN A 566 -26.37 15.54 16.88
CA ASN A 566 -26.54 14.35 16.05
C ASN A 566 -27.51 14.67 14.91
N GLY A 567 -27.21 14.18 13.70
CA GLY A 567 -28.19 14.14 12.61
C GLY A 567 -29.12 12.95 12.81
N ILE A 568 -30.41 13.16 12.71
CA ILE A 568 -31.44 12.12 12.80
C ILE A 568 -32.09 12.02 11.42
N GLN A 569 -32.00 10.87 10.78
CA GLN A 569 -32.63 10.66 9.48
C GLN A 569 -34.13 10.48 9.68
N ASN A 570 -34.97 11.21 8.96
CA ASN A 570 -36.44 11.16 9.09
C ASN A 570 -37.10 11.34 7.73
N ASP A 571 -36.99 10.33 6.87
CA ASP A 571 -37.51 10.32 5.51
C ASP A 571 -38.53 9.17 5.32
N PRO A 572 -39.26 9.14 4.19
CA PRO A 572 -40.16 8.03 3.88
C PRO A 572 -39.50 6.64 3.87
N LEU A 573 -38.22 6.53 3.48
CA LEU A 573 -37.45 5.26 3.46
C LEU A 573 -37.29 4.69 4.87
N THR A 574 -37.29 5.57 5.86
CA THR A 574 -37.15 5.26 7.26
C THR A 574 -38.47 5.38 8.03
N GLY A 575 -39.61 5.39 7.34
CA GLY A 575 -40.95 5.35 7.92
C GLY A 575 -41.65 6.71 8.05
N GLY A 576 -41.05 7.80 7.58
CA GLY A 576 -41.67 9.13 7.46
C GLY A 576 -42.00 9.84 8.78
N SER A 577 -41.58 9.28 9.91
CA SER A 577 -41.69 9.94 11.21
C SER A 577 -40.71 9.38 12.25
N ARG A 578 -40.48 10.17 13.32
CA ARG A 578 -39.63 9.82 14.46
C ARG A 578 -40.32 9.98 15.79
N LEU A 579 -40.44 8.87 16.53
CA LEU A 579 -40.88 8.87 17.91
C LEU A 579 -39.76 9.39 18.82
N ILE A 580 -40.05 10.43 19.59
CA ILE A 580 -39.15 11.03 20.57
C ILE A 580 -39.76 10.86 21.96
N GLU A 581 -39.00 10.28 22.88
CA GLU A 581 -39.46 9.90 24.22
C GLU A 581 -38.53 10.44 25.30
N TRP A 582 -39.12 10.91 26.41
CA TRP A 582 -38.40 11.38 27.58
C TRP A 582 -39.28 11.23 28.83
N THR A 583 -38.83 11.71 30.00
CA THR A 583 -39.55 11.49 31.27
C THR A 583 -41.03 11.88 31.19
N GLY A 584 -41.91 10.87 31.19
CA GLY A 584 -43.36 11.00 31.26
C GLY A 584 -44.04 11.60 30.02
N ARG A 585 -43.32 11.76 28.89
CA ARG A 585 -43.86 12.37 27.67
C ARG A 585 -43.22 11.75 26.42
N SER A 586 -43.96 11.77 25.32
CA SER A 586 -43.48 11.41 24.00
C SER A 586 -44.14 12.28 22.93
N THR A 587 -43.53 12.33 21.75
CA THR A 587 -44.09 13.01 20.58
C THR A 587 -43.57 12.36 19.30
N ASN A 588 -44.37 12.40 18.23
CA ASN A 588 -43.95 11.89 16.93
C ASN A 588 -43.66 13.07 15.98
N ILE A 589 -42.47 13.10 15.40
CA ILE A 589 -42.04 14.15 14.49
C ILE A 589 -42.21 13.65 13.06
N VAL A 590 -43.19 14.21 12.35
CA VAL A 590 -43.46 13.88 10.94
C VAL A 590 -42.38 14.51 10.05
N ALA A 591 -41.88 13.73 9.08
CA ALA A 591 -40.90 14.16 8.09
C ALA A 591 -41.37 15.44 7.35
N GLY A 592 -40.46 16.40 7.15
CA GLY A 592 -40.74 17.65 6.43
C GLY A 592 -41.56 18.70 7.21
N ALA A 593 -42.07 18.39 8.41
CA ALA A 593 -42.94 19.30 9.16
C ALA A 593 -42.21 20.47 9.84
N GLY A 594 -40.86 20.46 9.91
CA GLY A 594 -40.09 21.51 10.58
C GLY A 594 -40.31 21.62 12.10
N THR A 595 -40.92 20.59 12.72
CA THR A 595 -41.35 20.63 14.12
C THR A 595 -40.16 20.79 15.06
N ARG A 596 -40.29 21.65 16.08
CA ARG A 596 -39.25 21.89 17.10
C ARG A 596 -39.75 21.53 18.49
N VAL A 597 -38.93 20.80 19.24
CA VAL A 597 -39.24 20.36 20.61
C VAL A 597 -38.03 20.62 21.51
N ASN A 598 -38.25 21.30 22.64
CA ASN A 598 -37.26 21.41 23.72
C ASN A 598 -37.63 20.41 24.84
N ILE A 599 -36.67 19.62 25.27
CA ILE A 599 -36.82 18.49 26.19
C ILE A 599 -35.97 18.79 27.44
N THR A 600 -36.63 19.16 28.54
CA THR A 600 -35.98 19.79 29.71
C THR A 600 -35.43 18.83 30.76
N ASN A 601 -35.58 17.51 30.59
CA ASN A 601 -34.90 16.51 31.42
C ASN A 601 -33.51 16.18 30.85
N HIS A 602 -32.77 15.32 31.55
CA HIS A 602 -31.37 15.02 31.25
C HIS A 602 -31.16 13.83 30.29
N TRP A 603 -32.22 13.26 29.71
CA TRP A 603 -32.12 12.17 28.72
C TRP A 603 -33.25 12.22 27.68
N VAL A 604 -33.01 11.63 26.52
CA VAL A 604 -33.96 11.47 25.40
C VAL A 604 -33.73 10.12 24.72
N CYS A 605 -34.79 9.51 24.19
CA CYS A 605 -34.72 8.32 23.34
C CYS A 605 -35.41 8.60 22.00
N VAL A 606 -34.73 8.28 20.90
CA VAL A 606 -35.25 8.42 19.53
C VAL A 606 -35.54 7.04 18.95
N SER A 607 -36.70 6.88 18.33
CA SER A 607 -37.18 5.65 17.67
C SER A 607 -37.08 4.39 18.53
N GLY A 608 -37.19 4.53 19.86
CA GLY A 608 -37.11 3.42 20.81
C GLY A 608 -35.76 2.69 20.85
N ARG A 609 -34.67 3.25 20.28
CA ARG A 609 -33.37 2.57 20.22
C ARG A 609 -32.12 3.46 20.19
N PHE A 610 -32.28 4.78 20.12
CA PHE A 610 -31.18 5.74 20.21
C PHE A 610 -31.32 6.57 21.49
N GLY A 611 -30.77 6.07 22.59
CA GLY A 611 -30.77 6.73 23.88
C GLY A 611 -29.62 7.72 24.03
N MET A 612 -29.88 8.90 24.58
CA MET A 612 -28.84 9.90 24.86
C MET A 612 -29.12 10.62 26.18
N ALA A 613 -28.09 10.84 26.99
CA ALA A 613 -28.12 11.63 28.22
C ALA A 613 -26.99 12.67 28.21
N ALA A 614 -27.22 13.85 28.79
CA ALA A 614 -26.22 14.93 28.78
C ALA A 614 -26.39 15.88 29.97
N GLY A 615 -25.29 16.54 30.33
CA GLY A 615 -25.22 17.40 31.51
C GLY A 615 -23.90 18.18 31.60
N PRO A 616 -23.59 18.79 32.76
CA PRO A 616 -24.32 18.70 34.03
C PRO A 616 -25.59 19.57 34.12
N ALA A 617 -25.75 20.61 33.30
CA ALA A 617 -26.96 21.44 33.28
C ALA A 617 -27.31 21.91 31.85
N GLY A 618 -28.57 21.74 31.45
CA GLY A 618 -29.04 22.04 30.10
C GLY A 618 -30.33 21.33 29.75
N TYR A 619 -30.66 21.30 28.45
CA TYR A 619 -31.83 20.61 27.90
C TYR A 619 -31.55 20.13 26.47
N PHE A 620 -32.29 19.15 25.98
CA PHE A 620 -32.18 18.72 24.57
C PHE A 620 -33.09 19.54 23.67
N ARG A 621 -32.66 19.76 22.43
CA ARG A 621 -33.48 20.35 21.38
C ARG A 621 -33.49 19.42 20.17
N TYR A 622 -34.69 19.02 19.78
CA TYR A 622 -34.97 18.34 18.51
C TYR A 622 -35.54 19.35 17.51
N ARG A 623 -35.06 19.32 16.26
CA ARG A 623 -35.59 20.12 15.16
C ARG A 623 -35.74 19.25 13.91
N GLY A 624 -36.98 19.12 13.45
CA GLY A 624 -37.32 18.48 12.20
C GLY A 624 -36.81 19.27 10.98
N ALA A 625 -36.38 18.55 9.95
CA ALA A 625 -36.10 19.10 8.63
C ALA A 625 -37.41 19.53 7.95
N THR A 626 -37.30 20.49 7.03
CA THR A 626 -38.39 20.92 6.16
C THR A 626 -38.23 20.43 4.72
N ASP A 627 -37.03 19.95 4.37
CA ASP A 627 -36.69 19.48 3.03
C ASP A 627 -35.52 18.48 3.11
N TYR A 628 -35.18 17.85 1.99
CA TYR A 628 -33.99 17.01 1.85
C TYR A 628 -32.71 17.86 1.89
N ASP A 629 -31.64 17.31 2.47
CA ASP A 629 -30.30 17.89 2.35
C ASP A 629 -29.85 17.93 0.88
N SER A 630 -29.26 19.05 0.45
CA SER A 630 -28.88 19.28 -0.95
C SER A 630 -27.66 18.50 -1.43
N THR A 631 -26.92 17.85 -0.52
CA THR A 631 -25.71 17.07 -0.83
C THR A 631 -25.98 15.58 -0.69
N ILE A 632 -26.50 15.16 0.46
CA ILE A 632 -26.71 13.74 0.80
C ILE A 632 -28.15 13.25 0.57
N HIS A 633 -29.07 14.14 0.20
CA HIS A 633 -30.44 13.84 -0.24
C HIS A 633 -31.27 13.00 0.74
N ILE A 634 -31.11 13.24 2.04
CA ILE A 634 -31.95 12.67 3.11
C ILE A 634 -32.63 13.79 3.89
N MET A 635 -33.79 13.53 4.48
CA MET A 635 -34.41 14.47 5.42
C MET A 635 -33.70 14.35 6.78
N GLN A 636 -32.83 15.31 7.06
CA GLN A 636 -31.93 15.27 8.21
C GLN A 636 -32.41 16.20 9.33
N ASP A 637 -33.12 15.63 10.29
CA ASP A 637 -33.46 16.26 11.57
C ASP A 637 -32.19 16.44 12.42
N THR A 638 -32.27 17.29 13.46
CA THR A 638 -31.15 17.51 14.39
C THR A 638 -31.56 17.34 15.84
N LEU A 639 -30.74 16.62 16.61
CA LEU A 639 -30.83 16.50 18.06
C LEU A 639 -29.56 17.05 18.70
N CYS A 640 -29.66 18.07 19.55
CA CYS A 640 -28.51 18.67 20.23
C CYS A 640 -28.78 18.95 21.71
N PHE A 641 -27.73 19.01 22.52
CA PHE A 641 -27.79 19.44 23.91
C PHE A 641 -27.48 20.93 24.04
N GLN A 642 -28.29 21.66 24.80
CA GLN A 642 -28.21 23.10 25.01
C GLN A 642 -27.71 23.38 26.44
N PRO A 643 -26.43 23.74 26.64
CA PRO A 643 -25.91 24.05 27.97
C PRO A 643 -26.62 25.26 28.59
N SER A 644 -27.15 25.11 29.80
CA SER A 644 -27.92 26.16 30.49
C SER A 644 -27.87 25.98 32.01
N PRO A 645 -27.77 27.05 32.82
CA PRO A 645 -27.71 28.47 32.45
C PRO A 645 -26.37 28.88 31.78
N ALA A 646 -26.25 30.15 31.38
CA ALA A 646 -25.11 30.66 30.59
C ALA A 646 -23.72 30.35 31.19
N THR A 647 -23.63 30.18 32.51
CA THR A 647 -22.41 29.79 33.23
C THR A 647 -21.83 28.43 32.80
N TYR A 648 -22.64 27.54 32.24
CA TYR A 648 -22.20 26.22 31.76
C TYR A 648 -21.76 26.20 30.29
N ARG A 649 -21.89 27.32 29.56
CA ARG A 649 -21.51 27.38 28.13
C ARG A 649 -20.02 27.15 27.91
N LEU A 650 -19.18 27.59 28.83
CA LEU A 650 -17.72 27.45 28.78
C LEU A 650 -17.19 26.52 29.88
N ALA A 651 -18.06 25.86 30.63
CA ALA A 651 -17.67 24.87 31.63
C ALA A 651 -17.53 23.47 31.01
N PRO A 652 -16.78 22.57 31.67
CA PRO A 652 -16.76 21.17 31.30
C PRO A 652 -18.16 20.55 31.30
N ARG A 653 -18.43 19.66 30.34
CA ARG A 653 -19.76 19.05 30.10
C ARG A 653 -19.62 17.65 29.53
N TYR A 654 -20.72 16.89 29.57
CA TYR A 654 -20.72 15.50 29.10
C TYR A 654 -21.94 15.12 28.27
N ALA A 655 -21.78 14.07 27.48
CA ALA A 655 -22.86 13.29 26.90
C ALA A 655 -22.57 11.79 27.00
N VAL A 656 -23.61 10.99 27.12
CA VAL A 656 -23.56 9.53 27.08
C VAL A 656 -24.63 9.04 26.10
N TRP A 657 -24.23 8.25 25.11
CA TRP A 657 -25.15 7.56 24.20
C TRP A 657 -25.32 6.11 24.65
N PHE A 658 -26.53 5.58 24.53
CA PHE A 658 -26.93 4.21 24.85
C PHE A 658 -27.56 3.59 23.62
N LEU A 659 -26.76 2.81 22.88
CA LEU A 659 -27.17 2.25 21.59
C LEU A 659 -28.05 1.01 21.77
N GLY A 660 -29.12 0.92 20.98
CA GLY A 660 -30.08 -0.18 21.03
C GLY A 660 -30.99 -0.19 22.27
N LYS A 661 -30.97 0.86 23.10
CA LYS A 661 -31.76 0.93 24.34
C LYS A 661 -33.04 1.73 24.12
N ASN A 662 -34.17 1.19 24.57
CA ASN A 662 -35.46 1.88 24.52
C ASN A 662 -35.59 2.98 25.58
N ALA A 663 -36.71 3.71 25.59
CA ALA A 663 -36.91 4.83 26.51
C ALA A 663 -36.82 4.42 27.99
N SER A 664 -37.39 3.27 28.38
CA SER A 664 -37.34 2.79 29.77
C SER A 664 -35.93 2.42 30.20
N GLN A 665 -35.18 1.74 29.34
CA GLN A 665 -33.78 1.36 29.58
C GLN A 665 -32.88 2.59 29.61
N THR A 666 -33.08 3.54 28.67
CA THR A 666 -32.34 4.80 28.62
C THR A 666 -32.54 5.61 29.90
N ALA A 667 -33.78 5.71 30.39
CA ALA A 667 -34.08 6.39 31.65
C ALA A 667 -33.33 5.75 32.84
N ALA A 668 -33.35 4.42 32.91
CA ALA A 668 -32.68 3.67 33.97
C ALA A 668 -31.15 3.83 33.94
N LEU A 669 -30.54 3.76 32.75
CA LEU A 669 -29.09 3.94 32.58
C LEU A 669 -28.65 5.39 32.82
N ALA A 670 -29.42 6.37 32.34
CA ALA A 670 -29.16 7.79 32.58
C ALA A 670 -29.16 8.13 34.08
N SER A 671 -29.99 7.45 34.88
CA SER A 671 -30.02 7.64 36.35
C SER A 671 -28.77 7.15 37.08
N GLN A 672 -27.93 6.35 36.42
CA GLN A 672 -26.68 5.81 36.96
C GLN A 672 -25.45 6.66 36.60
N ILE A 673 -25.62 7.71 35.78
CA ILE A 673 -24.52 8.59 35.41
C ILE A 673 -24.10 9.42 36.63
N VAL A 674 -22.80 9.43 36.91
CA VAL A 674 -22.20 10.25 37.97
C VAL A 674 -21.21 11.23 37.35
N TRP A 675 -21.32 12.51 37.71
CA TRP A 675 -20.41 13.58 37.31
C TRP A 675 -19.74 14.17 38.54
N ARG A 676 -18.41 14.11 38.60
CA ARG A 676 -17.60 14.62 39.73
C ARG A 676 -16.58 15.64 39.25
N THR A 677 -16.28 16.61 40.10
CA THR A 677 -15.19 17.56 39.89
C THR A 677 -14.45 17.79 41.20
N ASN A 678 -13.13 17.92 41.15
CA ASN A 678 -12.30 18.31 42.30
C ASN A 678 -11.53 19.62 42.04
N GLY A 679 -11.88 20.36 40.98
CA GLY A 679 -11.21 21.60 40.56
C GLY A 679 -9.97 21.39 39.67
N ALA A 680 -9.34 20.20 39.69
CA ALA A 680 -8.20 19.85 38.84
C ALA A 680 -8.57 18.86 37.73
N ASN A 681 -9.55 17.99 37.98
CA ASN A 681 -10.11 17.04 37.01
C ASN A 681 -11.64 17.03 37.07
N VAL A 682 -12.25 16.59 35.98
CA VAL A 682 -13.65 16.13 35.94
C VAL A 682 -13.70 14.64 35.61
N GLU A 683 -14.60 13.91 36.28
CA GLU A 683 -14.81 12.47 36.12
C GLU A 683 -16.26 12.22 35.73
N LEU A 684 -16.45 11.61 34.56
CA LEU A 684 -17.72 11.07 34.08
C LEU A 684 -17.73 9.57 34.31
N ILE A 685 -18.69 9.07 35.07
CA ILE A 685 -18.94 7.64 35.29
C ILE A 685 -20.27 7.29 34.65
N PHE A 686 -20.32 6.21 33.87
CA PHE A 686 -21.51 5.78 33.15
C PHE A 686 -21.59 4.24 33.04
N PRO A 687 -22.79 3.66 32.99
CA PRO A 687 -22.97 2.23 32.82
C PRO A 687 -22.72 1.80 31.36
N GLY A 688 -22.09 0.64 31.20
CA GLY A 688 -21.88 -0.04 29.94
C GLY A 688 -22.85 -1.20 29.70
N PRO A 689 -22.52 -2.10 28.75
CA PRO A 689 -23.41 -3.13 28.18
C PRO A 689 -24.09 -4.04 29.20
N THR A 690 -23.36 -4.39 30.25
CA THR A 690 -23.74 -5.37 31.27
C THR A 690 -24.01 -4.74 32.65
N GLY A 691 -24.14 -3.41 32.71
CA GLY A 691 -24.12 -2.65 33.97
C GLY A 691 -22.70 -2.46 34.54
N SER A 692 -21.67 -2.87 33.79
CA SER A 692 -20.28 -2.56 34.09
C SER A 692 -20.06 -1.05 34.14
N VAL A 693 -19.30 -0.57 35.12
CA VAL A 693 -19.05 0.85 35.32
C VAL A 693 -17.85 1.28 34.50
N HIS A 694 -18.03 2.29 33.64
CA HIS A 694 -16.96 2.90 32.85
C HIS A 694 -16.76 4.36 33.25
N GLN A 695 -15.54 4.85 33.06
CA GLN A 695 -15.17 6.22 33.41
C GLN A 695 -14.39 6.92 32.30
N VAL A 696 -14.60 8.23 32.20
CA VAL A 696 -13.77 9.18 31.45
C VAL A 696 -13.30 10.24 32.43
N VAL A 697 -11.99 10.38 32.59
CA VAL A 697 -11.37 11.39 33.45
C VAL A 697 -10.68 12.42 32.56
N ALA A 698 -10.99 13.69 32.76
CA ALA A 698 -10.45 14.79 31.96
C ALA A 698 -9.76 15.83 32.86
N SER A 699 -8.53 16.21 32.49
CA SER A 699 -7.78 17.28 33.17
C SER A 699 -8.36 18.65 32.86
N VAL A 700 -8.49 19.48 33.90
CA VAL A 700 -8.91 20.89 33.82
C VAL A 700 -7.82 21.88 34.26
N VAL A 701 -6.57 21.44 34.51
CA VAL A 701 -5.40 22.28 34.88
C VAL A 701 -4.21 22.12 33.92
N SER A 702 -3.30 23.11 33.89
CA SER A 702 -2.03 23.10 33.11
C SER A 702 -0.90 23.85 33.84
N GLY A 703 0.33 23.29 33.92
CA GLY A 703 1.52 23.87 34.57
C GLY A 703 2.84 23.07 34.39
N ASN A 704 3.98 23.63 34.84
CA ASN A 704 5.31 22.97 34.86
C ASN A 704 5.42 21.92 35.98
N GLY A 705 6.31 20.93 35.83
CA GLY A 705 6.64 19.97 36.89
C GLY A 705 8.09 19.47 36.84
N THR A 706 8.65 19.15 38.01
CA THR A 706 9.96 18.49 38.18
C THR A 706 9.80 17.17 38.93
N TRP A 707 10.36 16.09 38.39
CA TRP A 707 10.34 14.77 39.02
C TRP A 707 11.19 14.76 40.30
N ALA A 708 10.73 14.06 41.34
CA ALA A 708 11.30 14.15 42.69
C ALA A 708 11.81 12.82 43.26
N VAL A 709 11.61 11.68 42.57
CA VAL A 709 11.84 10.34 43.14
C VAL A 709 12.87 9.53 42.34
N ASP A 710 13.79 8.83 43.04
CA ASP A 710 14.68 7.80 42.49
C ASP A 710 13.97 6.43 42.50
N ALA A 711 12.89 6.34 41.73
CA ALA A 711 12.11 5.14 41.54
C ALA A 711 11.30 5.24 40.25
N ASP A 712 10.85 4.09 39.74
CA ASP A 712 9.84 4.08 38.70
C ASP A 712 8.52 4.61 39.24
N GLY A 713 7.70 5.24 38.39
CA GLY A 713 6.44 5.84 38.85
C GLY A 713 5.51 6.34 37.76
N LEU A 714 4.23 6.52 38.12
CA LEU A 714 3.21 7.09 37.23
C LEU A 714 3.41 8.60 37.07
N TRP A 715 3.26 9.10 35.84
CA TRP A 715 3.31 10.53 35.53
C TRP A 715 2.23 11.32 36.28
N GLY A 716 0.99 10.83 36.34
CA GLY A 716 -0.10 11.55 37.00
C GLY A 716 -0.08 11.55 38.53
N ALA A 717 0.82 10.79 39.15
CA ALA A 717 0.89 10.70 40.61
C ALA A 717 1.62 11.93 41.20
N SER A 718 0.86 12.81 41.85
CA SER A 718 1.38 14.10 42.34
C SER A 718 2.54 13.97 43.33
N ASN A 719 2.61 12.88 44.11
CA ASN A 719 3.70 12.60 45.04
C ASN A 719 5.06 12.35 44.34
N ASN A 720 5.07 12.08 43.04
CA ASN A 720 6.30 11.93 42.26
C ASN A 720 6.87 13.27 41.78
N TRP A 721 6.14 14.37 41.95
CA TRP A 721 6.52 15.71 41.51
C TRP A 721 6.82 16.63 42.69
N VAL A 722 7.82 17.50 42.53
CA VAL A 722 8.14 18.54 43.51
C VAL A 722 6.88 19.39 43.78
N SER A 723 6.51 19.53 45.06
CA SER A 723 5.34 20.28 45.52
C SER A 723 3.98 19.81 44.95
N GLY A 724 3.90 18.60 44.38
CA GLY A 724 2.65 18.07 43.81
C GLY A 724 2.29 18.61 42.42
N ALA A 725 3.17 19.40 41.78
CA ALA A 725 2.91 20.04 40.50
C ALA A 725 3.15 19.08 39.33
N VAL A 726 2.09 18.41 38.87
CA VAL A 726 2.14 17.50 37.71
C VAL A 726 2.29 18.32 36.43
N ALA A 727 3.30 18.01 35.62
CA ALA A 727 3.53 18.69 34.35
C ALA A 727 2.43 18.36 33.32
N ASP A 728 1.74 19.38 32.80
CA ASP A 728 0.77 19.29 31.70
C ASP A 728 0.51 20.67 31.06
N GLY A 729 0.31 20.72 29.75
CA GLY A 729 0.11 21.90 28.92
C GLY A 729 1.27 22.19 27.97
N ALA A 730 0.90 22.56 26.73
CA ALA A 730 1.81 22.78 25.61
C ALA A 730 2.91 23.85 25.83
N GLY A 731 2.75 24.77 26.78
CA GLY A 731 3.77 25.78 27.10
C GLY A 731 4.71 25.40 28.25
N PHE A 732 4.53 24.24 28.86
CA PHE A 732 5.16 23.87 30.13
C PHE A 732 6.20 22.76 29.99
N THR A 733 7.02 22.60 31.01
CA THR A 733 8.16 21.70 31.09
C THR A 733 7.88 20.54 32.04
N ALA A 734 8.25 19.33 31.62
CA ALA A 734 8.46 18.18 32.50
C ALA A 734 9.96 17.89 32.60
N ASP A 735 10.51 18.03 33.80
CA ASP A 735 11.95 17.91 34.06
C ASP A 735 12.28 16.66 34.90
N PHE A 736 12.97 15.70 34.28
CA PHE A 736 13.49 14.47 34.88
C PHE A 736 15.01 14.54 35.15
N SER A 737 15.65 15.69 34.91
CA SER A 737 17.12 15.82 34.95
C SER A 737 17.71 16.19 36.33
N LYS A 738 16.87 16.41 37.33
CA LYS A 738 17.28 16.93 38.65
C LYS A 738 17.45 15.85 39.73
N VAL A 739 17.05 14.62 39.44
CA VAL A 739 17.18 13.48 40.35
C VAL A 739 18.45 12.71 40.00
N ASN A 740 19.21 12.33 41.02
CA ASN A 740 20.26 11.33 40.87
C ASN A 740 19.64 9.93 40.93
N ILE A 741 19.72 9.16 39.86
CA ILE A 741 19.08 7.84 39.78
C ILE A 741 20.08 6.69 39.98
N THR A 742 19.73 5.68 40.76
CA THR A 742 20.63 4.56 41.11
C THR A 742 20.47 3.32 40.24
N ALA A 743 19.43 3.28 39.40
CA ALA A 743 19.18 2.28 38.37
C ALA A 743 18.43 2.94 37.21
N ASP A 744 18.35 2.27 36.06
CA ASP A 744 17.48 2.70 34.95
C ASP A 744 16.05 2.91 35.46
N ARG A 745 15.43 4.05 35.09
CA ARG A 745 14.11 4.44 35.60
C ARG A 745 13.06 4.53 34.51
N THR A 746 11.88 4.01 34.83
CA THR A 746 10.69 4.09 33.97
C THR A 746 9.67 5.06 34.54
N VAL A 747 9.33 6.08 33.75
CA VAL A 747 8.15 6.93 33.98
C VAL A 747 7.01 6.38 33.13
N TRP A 748 5.94 6.00 33.80
CA TRP A 748 4.75 5.48 33.14
C TRP A 748 3.75 6.58 32.86
N LEU A 749 3.48 6.81 31.58
CA LEU A 749 2.48 7.76 31.13
C LEU A 749 1.10 7.13 31.27
N ASP A 750 0.39 7.58 32.30
CA ASP A 750 -0.89 7.03 32.78
C ASP A 750 -2.12 7.66 32.13
N SER A 751 -1.95 8.86 31.59
CA SER A 751 -2.90 9.55 30.71
C SER A 751 -2.14 10.42 29.71
N PRO A 752 -2.74 10.80 28.58
CA PRO A 752 -2.08 11.68 27.63
C PRO A 752 -1.78 13.06 28.23
N ARG A 753 -0.69 13.68 27.78
CA ARG A 753 -0.25 14.99 28.25
C ARG A 753 0.09 15.88 27.07
N ALA A 754 -0.17 17.18 27.20
CA ALA A 754 0.46 18.17 26.33
C ALA A 754 1.72 18.68 27.02
N ILE A 755 2.87 18.77 26.35
CA ILE A 755 4.11 19.26 26.97
C ILE A 755 4.89 20.11 25.96
N GLY A 756 5.46 21.22 26.40
CA GLY A 756 6.35 22.03 25.56
C GLY A 756 7.81 21.55 25.60
N ARG A 757 8.27 21.12 26.78
CA ARG A 757 9.66 20.68 26.96
C ARG A 757 9.77 19.44 27.83
N LEU A 758 10.44 18.42 27.31
CA LEU A 758 10.89 17.24 28.06
C LEU A 758 12.39 17.39 28.34
N ILE A 759 12.82 17.15 29.59
CA ILE A 759 14.23 17.16 29.96
C ILE A 759 14.55 15.84 30.66
N PHE A 760 15.51 15.09 30.14
CA PHE A 760 16.02 13.85 30.74
C PHE A 760 17.49 14.02 31.14
N GLY A 761 17.86 13.40 32.24
CA GLY A 761 19.23 13.43 32.73
C GLY A 761 19.38 12.68 34.04
N ASP A 762 20.62 12.31 34.33
CA ASP A 762 21.04 11.86 35.65
C ASP A 762 22.04 12.85 36.22
N VAL A 763 21.90 13.21 37.50
CA VAL A 763 22.80 14.17 38.15
C VAL A 763 24.20 13.57 38.31
N ALA A 764 24.31 12.28 38.59
CA ALA A 764 25.58 11.56 38.72
C ALA A 764 25.40 10.05 38.48
N GLY A 765 25.61 9.61 37.23
CA GLY A 765 25.56 8.20 36.88
C GLY A 765 25.50 7.94 35.37
N GLU A 766 25.40 6.66 35.01
CA GLU A 766 25.31 6.15 33.63
C GLU A 766 23.94 5.53 33.33
N GLN A 767 22.98 5.70 34.25
CA GLN A 767 21.64 5.14 34.18
C GLN A 767 20.78 5.88 33.13
N ASN A 768 19.82 5.16 32.58
CA ASN A 768 18.95 5.60 31.49
C ASN A 768 17.53 5.88 31.95
N TRP A 769 16.84 6.72 31.18
CA TRP A 769 15.42 6.98 31.37
C TRP A 769 14.57 6.27 30.32
N PHE A 770 13.44 5.73 30.75
CA PHE A 770 12.41 5.17 29.90
C PHE A 770 11.11 5.93 30.13
N LEU A 771 10.52 6.46 29.06
CA LEU A 771 9.16 7.01 29.09
C LEU A 771 8.25 6.06 28.32
N ALA A 772 7.44 5.31 29.06
CA ALA A 772 6.61 4.24 28.54
C ALA A 772 5.13 4.47 28.89
N PRO A 773 4.19 4.03 28.07
CA PRO A 773 2.76 4.11 28.42
C PRO A 773 2.36 2.99 29.40
N THR A 774 1.46 3.27 30.35
CA THR A 774 0.71 2.22 31.09
C THR A 774 -0.70 1.97 30.56
N ASN A 775 -1.31 2.98 29.93
CA ASN A 775 -2.67 2.96 29.38
C ASN A 775 -2.73 3.76 28.07
N ASP A 776 -1.92 3.39 27.08
CA ASP A 776 -1.79 4.08 25.77
C ASP A 776 -1.46 5.59 25.86
N GLY A 777 -0.90 6.05 26.98
CA GLY A 777 -0.52 7.46 27.15
C GLY A 777 0.37 7.99 26.01
N ALA A 778 -0.02 9.14 25.46
CA ALA A 778 0.73 9.88 24.44
C ALA A 778 1.19 11.27 24.94
N ILE A 779 2.32 11.76 24.42
CA ILE A 779 2.78 13.13 24.65
C ILE A 779 2.54 13.97 23.39
N ALA A 780 1.62 14.94 23.49
CA ALA A 780 1.47 15.98 22.48
C ALA A 780 2.49 17.11 22.73
N LEU A 781 3.53 17.16 21.91
CA LEU A 781 4.52 18.22 21.92
C LEU A 781 3.91 19.50 21.34
N GLY A 782 3.88 20.57 22.13
CA GLY A 782 3.23 21.83 21.76
C GLY A 782 3.99 23.07 22.20
N GLY A 783 3.38 24.25 22.03
CA GLY A 783 3.99 25.53 22.35
C GLY A 783 4.77 26.14 21.18
N SER A 784 5.39 27.30 21.41
CA SER A 784 6.09 28.05 20.35
C SER A 784 7.40 27.42 19.90
N SER A 785 8.02 26.57 20.73
CA SER A 785 9.30 25.90 20.42
C SER A 785 9.43 24.58 21.19
N PRO A 786 8.74 23.51 20.75
CA PRO A 786 8.81 22.23 21.43
C PRO A 786 10.23 21.65 21.42
N CYS A 787 10.69 21.08 22.54
CA CYS A 787 12.02 20.46 22.59
C CYS A 787 12.09 19.24 23.50
N ILE A 788 13.01 18.33 23.16
CA ILE A 788 13.40 17.19 23.99
C ILE A 788 14.88 17.34 24.26
N GLN A 789 15.23 17.53 25.53
CA GLN A 789 16.61 17.63 25.97
C GLN A 789 17.03 16.34 26.66
N VAL A 790 18.14 15.77 26.22
CA VAL A 790 18.79 14.63 26.89
C VAL A 790 20.18 15.10 27.30
N THR A 791 20.35 15.38 28.59
CA THR A 791 21.56 16.03 29.11
C THR A 791 22.76 15.08 29.17
N ASN A 792 22.53 13.78 29.35
CA ASN A 792 23.52 12.69 29.34
C ASN A 792 22.81 11.34 29.09
N ASN A 793 23.59 10.26 28.94
CA ASN A 793 23.14 8.87 28.80
C ASN A 793 22.10 8.69 27.68
N THR A 794 21.09 7.82 27.89
CA THR A 794 20.01 7.56 26.95
C THR A 794 18.64 7.83 27.57
N ALA A 795 17.76 8.46 26.78
CA ALA A 795 16.32 8.50 27.05
C ALA A 795 15.60 7.70 25.96
N THR A 796 14.88 6.65 26.34
CA THR A 796 14.08 5.82 25.43
C THR A 796 12.60 6.15 25.61
N ILE A 797 11.96 6.62 24.55
CA ILE A 797 10.53 6.93 24.55
C ILE A 797 9.82 5.88 23.70
N THR A 798 9.03 5.04 24.38
CA THR A 798 8.10 4.10 23.73
C THR A 798 6.68 4.66 23.68
N ALA A 799 6.37 5.66 24.51
CA ALA A 799 5.12 6.42 24.41
C ALA A 799 5.02 7.14 23.04
N SER A 800 3.80 7.24 22.51
CA SER A 800 3.57 7.97 21.25
C SER A 800 3.87 9.45 21.45
N LEU A 801 4.66 10.03 20.55
CA LEU A 801 4.82 11.47 20.44
C LEU A 801 3.90 12.00 19.34
N ALA A 802 3.17 13.07 19.63
CA ALA A 802 2.27 13.79 18.72
C ALA A 802 2.64 15.28 18.66
N GLY A 803 2.09 16.01 17.69
CA GLY A 803 2.18 17.48 17.62
C GLY A 803 2.60 18.04 16.26
N ALA A 804 1.95 19.14 15.86
CA ALA A 804 2.18 19.75 14.55
C ALA A 804 3.49 20.57 14.45
N GLY A 805 4.08 20.96 15.59
CA GLY A 805 5.26 21.81 15.63
C GLY A 805 6.59 21.09 15.35
N GLY A 806 6.62 19.75 15.42
CA GLY A 806 7.88 19.02 15.47
C GLY A 806 8.58 19.20 16.82
N PHE A 807 9.89 19.01 16.88
CA PHE A 807 10.67 19.32 18.08
C PHE A 807 12.15 19.58 17.76
N THR A 808 12.84 20.19 18.72
CA THR A 808 14.30 20.33 18.70
C THR A 808 14.94 19.39 19.72
N LYS A 809 15.89 18.55 19.28
CA LYS A 809 16.74 17.75 20.15
C LYS A 809 17.85 18.62 20.73
N LEU A 810 18.02 18.57 22.06
CA LEU A 810 19.06 19.28 22.80
C LEU A 810 19.89 18.32 23.65
N GLY A 811 21.12 18.73 23.97
CA GLY A 811 22.02 18.04 24.89
C GLY A 811 22.72 16.81 24.29
N PRO A 812 23.84 16.37 24.85
CA PRO A 812 24.72 15.37 24.22
C PRO A 812 24.24 13.92 24.33
N GLY A 813 23.22 13.62 25.14
CA GLY A 813 22.72 12.24 25.31
C GLY A 813 21.91 11.74 24.11
N ARG A 814 21.72 10.41 24.04
CA ARG A 814 20.98 9.73 22.96
C ARG A 814 19.48 9.74 23.25
N LEU A 815 18.68 10.16 22.29
CA LEU A 815 17.22 10.01 22.31
C LEU A 815 16.83 8.82 21.43
N VAL A 816 16.13 7.83 21.99
CA VAL A 816 15.58 6.70 21.23
C VAL A 816 14.08 6.86 21.10
N LEU A 817 13.59 6.92 19.86
CA LEU A 817 12.17 6.90 19.52
C LEU A 817 11.81 5.47 19.13
N ALA A 818 11.15 4.77 20.05
CA ALA A 818 10.76 3.37 19.91
C ALA A 818 9.24 3.17 19.86
N GLY A 819 8.46 4.25 19.97
CA GLY A 819 7.00 4.24 19.82
C GLY A 819 6.52 4.44 18.38
N THR A 820 5.21 4.32 18.18
CA THR A 820 4.52 4.79 16.97
C THR A 820 4.19 6.27 17.14
N ASN A 821 4.76 7.15 16.32
CA ASN A 821 4.63 8.60 16.49
C ASN A 821 3.68 9.23 15.45
N THR A 822 3.09 10.38 15.78
CA THR A 822 2.22 11.17 14.89
C THR A 822 2.65 12.65 14.80
N ILE A 823 3.86 12.99 15.26
CA ILE A 823 4.48 14.31 15.08
C ILE A 823 4.49 14.65 13.58
N SER A 824 4.11 15.88 13.20
CA SER A 824 4.04 16.30 11.78
C SER A 824 4.87 17.53 11.39
N GLY A 825 5.59 18.13 12.32
CA GLY A 825 6.46 19.29 12.04
C GLY A 825 7.89 18.94 11.64
N ILE A 826 8.79 19.93 11.72
CA ILE A 826 10.23 19.75 11.51
C ILE A 826 10.86 19.17 12.77
N VAL A 827 11.65 18.11 12.62
CA VAL A 827 12.52 17.63 13.70
C VAL A 827 13.93 18.16 13.48
N ASN A 828 14.32 19.12 14.32
CA ASN A 828 15.70 19.56 14.38
C ASN A 828 16.47 18.59 15.28
N LEU A 829 17.46 17.91 14.72
CA LEU A 829 18.29 16.92 15.38
C LEU A 829 19.40 17.55 16.26
N ASP A 830 19.41 18.87 16.35
CA ASP A 830 20.37 19.65 17.13
C ASP A 830 19.81 20.97 17.62
N ALA A 831 20.55 21.61 18.54
CA ALA A 831 20.28 22.95 19.03
C ALA A 831 20.54 24.07 17.99
N GLY A 832 21.12 23.76 16.83
CA GLY A 832 21.57 24.75 15.84
C GLY A 832 22.75 25.61 16.31
N THR A 833 23.50 25.16 17.31
CA THR A 833 24.63 25.92 17.88
C THR A 833 25.95 25.59 17.20
N THR A 834 26.87 26.54 17.23
CA THR A 834 28.26 26.40 16.75
C THR A 834 29.28 26.37 17.92
N THR A 835 28.82 26.11 19.15
CA THR A 835 29.64 26.23 20.37
C THR A 835 30.26 24.92 20.85
N GLY A 836 30.08 23.81 20.12
CA GLY A 836 30.86 22.58 20.31
C GLY A 836 30.43 21.64 21.45
N LEU A 837 29.29 21.84 22.11
CA LEU A 837 28.84 20.96 23.21
C LEU A 837 28.23 19.62 22.75
N GLY A 838 27.94 19.47 21.46
CA GLY A 838 27.36 18.25 20.87
C GLY A 838 25.90 18.00 21.26
N ASP A 839 25.10 17.50 20.32
CA ASP A 839 23.64 17.29 20.50
C ASP A 839 23.26 15.79 20.53
N GLY A 840 24.27 14.91 20.55
CA GLY A 840 24.08 13.46 20.63
C GLY A 840 23.38 12.88 19.41
N SER A 841 22.65 11.78 19.58
CA SER A 841 21.90 11.17 18.47
C SER A 841 20.40 11.11 18.74
N VAL A 842 19.63 11.07 17.66
CA VAL A 842 18.23 10.63 17.68
C VAL A 842 18.17 9.31 16.93
N CYS A 843 17.77 8.25 17.61
CA CYS A 843 17.62 6.93 17.03
C CYS A 843 16.16 6.59 16.80
N LEU A 844 15.81 6.27 15.56
CA LEU A 844 14.56 5.63 15.19
C LEU A 844 14.75 4.13 15.39
N ALA A 845 14.02 3.52 16.32
CA ALA A 845 14.20 2.10 16.69
C ALA A 845 12.93 1.25 16.47
N HIS A 846 11.98 1.79 15.70
CA HIS A 846 10.71 1.12 15.38
C HIS A 846 10.25 1.54 13.96
N PRO A 847 9.66 0.63 13.15
CA PRO A 847 9.22 0.95 11.78
C PRO A 847 8.28 2.15 11.67
N ARG A 848 7.49 2.40 12.72
CA ARG A 848 6.54 3.54 12.80
C ARG A 848 7.07 4.72 13.64
N ALA A 849 8.35 4.76 13.97
CA ALA A 849 8.96 5.85 14.75
C ALA A 849 9.00 7.18 13.97
N VAL A 850 9.04 7.10 12.64
CA VAL A 850 9.04 8.26 11.73
C VAL A 850 7.74 9.07 11.82
N GLY A 851 6.59 8.39 11.95
CA GLY A 851 5.30 9.05 12.02
C GLY A 851 4.99 9.95 10.82
N ALA A 852 4.39 11.11 11.10
CA ALA A 852 4.00 12.09 10.09
C ALA A 852 5.04 13.23 9.91
N ILE A 853 6.26 13.05 10.42
CA ILE A 853 7.30 14.11 10.45
C ILE A 853 7.45 14.68 9.03
N ARG A 854 7.62 15.99 8.91
CA ARG A 854 7.79 16.63 7.59
C ARG A 854 9.24 16.52 7.10
N GLN A 855 10.18 16.69 8.01
CA GLN A 855 11.59 16.85 7.69
C GLN A 855 12.49 16.58 8.89
N PHE A 856 13.68 16.01 8.64
CA PHE A 856 14.78 15.98 9.61
C PHE A 856 15.87 16.96 9.21
N VAL A 857 16.36 17.73 10.18
CA VAL A 857 17.35 18.78 9.94
C VAL A 857 18.50 18.70 10.92
N ILE A 858 19.71 18.65 10.39
CA ILE A 858 20.97 18.91 11.10
C ILE A 858 21.48 20.27 10.65
N ARG A 859 21.57 21.23 11.57
CA ARG A 859 21.97 22.63 11.36
C ARG A 859 23.36 22.91 11.91
N ASN A 860 23.84 22.13 12.88
CA ASN A 860 25.17 22.34 13.47
C ASN A 860 26.29 21.92 12.50
N ASN A 861 27.40 22.66 12.53
CA ASN A 861 28.56 22.45 11.64
C ASN A 861 29.87 22.22 12.41
N THR A 862 29.78 21.91 13.71
CA THR A 862 30.96 21.82 14.61
C THR A 862 31.49 20.40 14.79
N GLY A 863 32.80 20.32 15.02
CA GLY A 863 33.61 19.11 14.93
C GLY A 863 33.91 18.38 16.24
N THR A 864 33.13 18.53 17.31
CA THR A 864 33.40 17.84 18.59
C THR A 864 32.89 16.39 18.60
N ALA A 865 33.39 15.57 19.55
CA ALA A 865 33.18 14.13 19.65
C ALA A 865 31.72 13.64 19.73
N ASN A 866 30.74 14.56 19.85
CA ASN A 866 29.30 14.27 20.02
C ASN A 866 28.42 15.04 19.01
N GLY A 867 28.80 15.05 17.72
CA GLY A 867 27.99 15.68 16.66
C GLY A 867 26.59 15.08 16.53
N SER A 868 25.61 15.84 16.01
CA SER A 868 24.25 15.32 15.84
C SER A 868 24.17 14.22 14.79
N THR A 869 23.50 13.11 15.11
CA THR A 869 23.32 11.99 14.18
C THR A 869 21.88 11.51 14.16
N LEU A 870 21.33 11.30 12.97
CA LEU A 870 20.13 10.49 12.79
C LEU A 870 20.54 9.01 12.72
N GLN A 871 20.06 8.20 13.65
CA GLN A 871 20.32 6.76 13.71
C GLN A 871 19.08 5.98 13.30
N LEU A 872 19.26 4.91 12.52
CA LEU A 872 18.23 3.95 12.14
C LEU A 872 18.60 2.59 12.73
N ASP A 873 17.76 2.05 13.60
CA ASP A 873 17.89 0.71 14.17
C ASP A 873 16.72 -0.14 13.72
N GLY A 874 16.93 -0.86 12.61
CA GLY A 874 15.94 -1.73 11.98
C GLY A 874 15.79 -3.10 12.66
N GLY A 875 16.29 -3.29 13.88
CA GLY A 875 16.22 -4.56 14.60
C GLY A 875 14.79 -5.07 14.85
N GLN A 876 13.79 -4.19 14.81
CA GLN A 876 12.35 -4.50 14.95
C GLN A 876 11.60 -4.50 13.59
N GLY A 877 12.32 -4.40 12.48
CA GLY A 877 11.76 -4.29 11.13
C GLY A 877 12.31 -3.10 10.36
N THR A 878 12.14 -3.11 9.04
CA THR A 878 12.61 -2.04 8.14
C THR A 878 12.01 -0.69 8.51
N ILE A 879 12.89 0.29 8.66
CA ILE A 879 12.55 1.70 8.81
C ILE A 879 12.60 2.34 7.41
N VAL A 880 11.50 2.95 7.01
CA VAL A 880 11.38 3.72 5.77
C VAL A 880 11.28 5.21 6.12
N VAL A 881 12.29 5.97 5.71
CA VAL A 881 12.32 7.43 5.88
C VAL A 881 11.89 8.07 4.56
N THR A 882 10.70 8.67 4.55
CA THR A 882 10.12 9.38 3.40
C THR A 882 10.32 10.89 3.48
N GLN A 883 10.90 11.37 4.58
CA GLN A 883 11.06 12.78 4.91
C GLN A 883 12.32 13.36 4.31
N GLN A 884 12.23 14.57 3.76
CA GLN A 884 13.41 15.29 3.28
C GLN A 884 14.47 15.40 4.40
N LEU A 885 15.74 15.16 4.05
CA LEU A 885 16.87 15.24 4.98
C LEU A 885 17.73 16.45 4.63
N ASN A 886 17.93 17.38 5.57
CA ASN A 886 18.81 18.54 5.38
C ASN A 886 19.97 18.47 6.36
N PHE A 887 21.19 18.29 5.84
CA PHE A 887 22.38 18.09 6.67
C PHE A 887 23.44 19.15 6.40
N ALA A 888 23.76 19.94 7.43
CA ALA A 888 24.93 20.81 7.42
C ALA A 888 26.23 20.01 7.25
N CYS A 889 27.13 20.52 6.41
CA CYS A 889 28.44 19.94 6.23
C CYS A 889 29.29 20.09 7.50
N ARG A 890 30.17 19.12 7.74
CA ARG A 890 31.15 19.10 8.85
C ARG A 890 32.56 18.81 8.36
N ASN A 891 33.56 19.07 9.21
CA ASN A 891 34.97 18.77 8.96
C ASN A 891 35.44 17.55 9.77
N ASN A 892 34.63 16.50 9.82
CA ASN A 892 34.91 15.25 10.53
C ASN A 892 34.22 14.07 9.85
N LEU A 893 34.38 12.87 10.45
CA LEU A 893 33.75 11.63 10.01
C LEU A 893 32.62 11.18 10.96
N ILE A 894 32.04 12.10 11.74
CA ILE A 894 30.88 11.77 12.58
C ILE A 894 29.65 11.67 11.67
N PRO A 895 28.93 10.54 11.67
CA PRO A 895 27.79 10.34 10.79
C PRO A 895 26.71 11.43 10.93
N ASN A 896 26.22 11.95 9.82
CA ASN A 896 24.96 12.67 9.78
C ASN A 896 23.79 11.67 9.82
N LEU A 897 23.95 10.57 9.07
CA LEU A 897 23.03 9.44 9.02
C LEU A 897 23.79 8.14 9.32
N GLN A 898 23.27 7.33 10.23
CA GLN A 898 23.87 6.06 10.62
C GLN A 898 22.81 4.96 10.66
N ASN A 899 23.03 3.92 9.86
CA ASN A 899 22.29 2.67 9.93
C ASN A 899 22.99 1.73 10.93
N LEU A 900 22.34 1.44 12.05
CA LEU A 900 22.90 0.59 13.11
C LEU A 900 22.68 -0.89 12.82
N ALA A 901 21.48 -1.25 12.34
CA ALA A 901 21.10 -2.63 12.06
C ALA A 901 19.91 -2.70 11.08
N GLY A 902 19.75 -3.86 10.44
CA GLY A 902 18.65 -4.15 9.51
C GLY A 902 18.82 -3.52 8.13
N SER A 903 17.85 -3.80 7.26
CA SER A 903 17.77 -3.20 5.93
C SER A 903 16.80 -2.03 5.96
N ASN A 904 17.32 -0.81 5.89
CA ASN A 904 16.56 0.43 6.02
C ASN A 904 16.62 1.25 4.73
N LEU A 905 15.58 2.04 4.49
CA LEU A 905 15.35 2.75 3.23
C LEU A 905 15.11 4.24 3.46
N VAL A 906 15.79 5.09 2.72
CA VAL A 906 15.53 6.53 2.62
C VAL A 906 15.03 6.82 1.19
N THR A 907 13.75 7.13 1.03
CA THR A 907 13.13 7.36 -0.30
C THR A 907 13.19 8.82 -0.74
N SER A 908 13.31 9.74 0.21
CA SER A 908 13.47 11.18 -0.02
C SER A 908 14.91 11.56 -0.35
N GLY A 909 15.10 12.78 -0.85
CA GLY A 909 16.43 13.33 -1.13
C GLY A 909 17.18 13.75 0.14
N ILE A 910 18.50 13.82 0.02
CA ILE A 910 19.40 14.39 1.03
C ILE A 910 20.03 15.67 0.48
N ASP A 911 19.70 16.79 1.13
CA ASP A 911 20.26 18.10 0.83
C ASP A 911 21.43 18.40 1.76
N MET A 912 22.63 18.36 1.20
CA MET A 912 23.84 18.85 1.82
C MET A 912 23.81 20.40 1.87
N GLN A 913 23.86 20.95 3.08
CA GLN A 913 23.79 22.39 3.36
C GLN A 913 25.18 23.01 3.55
N VAL A 914 25.25 24.33 3.74
CA VAL A 914 26.50 25.04 4.09
C VAL A 914 27.13 24.52 5.39
N GLY A 915 28.41 24.83 5.61
CA GLY A 915 29.17 24.40 6.79
C GLY A 915 30.61 24.03 6.44
N GLY A 916 31.09 22.92 7.00
CA GLY A 916 32.37 22.29 6.67
C GLY A 916 32.41 21.68 5.27
N SER A 917 33.17 20.60 5.08
CA SER A 917 33.43 20.00 3.76
C SER A 917 32.71 18.69 3.47
N ASN A 918 32.07 18.05 4.45
CA ASN A 918 31.65 16.65 4.32
C ASN A 918 30.25 16.38 4.90
N VAL A 919 29.51 15.48 4.26
CA VAL A 919 28.36 14.76 4.85
C VAL A 919 28.71 13.28 4.92
N VAL A 920 28.49 12.68 6.08
CA VAL A 920 28.91 11.31 6.38
C VAL A 920 27.69 10.42 6.52
N ILE A 921 27.67 9.33 5.77
CA ILE A 921 26.64 8.29 5.80
C ILE A 921 27.31 6.98 6.19
N ARG A 922 26.81 6.36 7.26
CA ARG A 922 27.39 5.15 7.84
C ARG A 922 26.39 4.00 7.85
N SER A 923 26.83 2.80 7.52
CA SER A 923 26.09 1.56 7.78
C SER A 923 26.96 0.61 8.60
N ASP A 924 26.61 0.38 9.85
CA ASP A 924 27.34 -0.52 10.74
C ASP A 924 27.02 -1.99 10.46
N ALA A 925 25.76 -2.30 10.12
CA ALA A 925 25.32 -3.63 9.76
C ALA A 925 24.09 -3.57 8.85
N GLY A 926 23.81 -4.65 8.11
CA GLY A 926 22.71 -4.70 7.16
C GLY A 926 22.93 -3.79 5.95
N THR A 927 21.84 -3.31 5.35
CA THR A 927 21.90 -2.50 4.12
C THR A 927 21.14 -1.18 4.30
N LEU A 928 21.78 -0.06 4.01
CA LEU A 928 21.12 1.23 3.89
C LEU A 928 20.89 1.58 2.42
N VAL A 929 19.63 1.71 2.01
CA VAL A 929 19.26 2.10 0.65
C VAL A 929 18.91 3.59 0.62
N LEU A 930 19.54 4.34 -0.28
CA LEU A 930 19.29 5.77 -0.55
C LEU A 930 18.70 5.91 -1.96
N ALA A 931 17.38 6.08 -2.04
CA ALA A 931 16.66 6.13 -3.32
C ALA A 931 16.37 7.54 -3.84
N GLY A 932 16.35 8.55 -2.96
CA GLY A 932 16.22 9.94 -3.38
C GLY A 932 17.54 10.55 -3.87
N LEU A 933 17.44 11.73 -4.50
CA LEU A 933 18.61 12.46 -4.99
C LEU A 933 19.52 12.94 -3.83
N LEU A 934 20.84 12.90 -4.05
CA LEU A 934 21.84 13.47 -3.15
C LEU A 934 22.43 14.71 -3.80
N ARG A 935 22.25 15.88 -3.20
CA ARG A 935 22.73 17.15 -3.79
C ARG A 935 23.28 18.12 -2.76
N TYR A 936 24.12 19.02 -3.23
CA TYR A 936 24.56 20.19 -2.47
C TYR A 936 23.74 21.43 -2.86
N VAL A 937 23.14 22.07 -1.86
CA VAL A 937 22.30 23.28 -2.03
C VAL A 937 22.88 24.51 -1.33
N GLY A 938 24.08 24.39 -0.76
CA GLY A 938 24.74 25.49 -0.08
C GLY A 938 25.37 26.52 -1.02
N SER A 939 25.74 27.67 -0.47
CA SER A 939 26.32 28.79 -1.25
C SER A 939 27.83 28.71 -1.45
N TYR A 940 28.58 27.95 -0.64
CA TYR A 940 30.04 27.88 -0.74
C TYR A 940 30.49 27.07 -1.96
N THR A 941 31.50 27.53 -2.69
CA THR A 941 32.01 26.92 -3.95
C THR A 941 33.27 26.08 -3.77
N THR A 942 33.84 26.04 -2.55
CA THR A 942 34.95 25.14 -2.20
C THR A 942 34.50 23.67 -2.21
N GLY A 943 35.44 22.74 -2.41
CA GLY A 943 35.14 21.30 -2.52
C GLY A 943 34.32 20.72 -1.36
N ARG A 944 33.35 19.88 -1.69
CA ARG A 944 32.50 19.13 -0.76
C ARG A 944 32.57 17.63 -1.05
N GLY A 945 32.20 16.82 -0.08
CA GLY A 945 32.28 15.37 -0.19
C GLY A 945 31.10 14.64 0.45
N TRP A 946 30.77 13.51 -0.16
CA TRP A 946 29.98 12.45 0.47
C TRP A 946 30.92 11.36 0.94
N SER A 947 30.93 11.10 2.24
CA SER A 947 31.70 10.00 2.82
C SER A 947 30.77 8.86 3.19
N PHE A 948 30.98 7.70 2.60
CA PHE A 948 30.28 6.46 2.88
C PHE A 948 31.19 5.54 3.70
N THR A 949 30.71 5.05 4.84
CA THR A 949 31.55 4.30 5.79
C THR A 949 30.79 3.15 6.46
N GLY A 950 31.53 2.24 7.10
CA GLY A 950 31.01 1.18 7.95
C GLY A 950 31.13 -0.21 7.33
N ASP A 951 30.69 -1.21 8.10
CA ASP A 951 30.87 -2.63 7.77
C ASP A 951 29.65 -3.19 7.01
N GLY A 952 28.49 -2.54 7.13
CA GLY A 952 27.29 -2.83 6.36
C GLY A 952 27.30 -2.17 4.97
N ASP A 953 26.39 -2.63 4.11
CA ASP A 953 26.30 -2.15 2.74
C ASP A 953 25.51 -0.84 2.66
N ILE A 954 25.86 0.00 1.69
CA ILE A 954 25.12 1.21 1.33
C ILE A 954 24.82 1.17 -0.16
N VAL A 955 23.54 1.23 -0.53
CA VAL A 955 23.07 1.21 -1.92
C VAL A 955 22.48 2.56 -2.28
N VAL A 956 23.06 3.23 -3.26
CA VAL A 956 22.63 4.54 -3.73
C VAL A 956 21.98 4.37 -5.10
N THR A 957 20.65 4.30 -5.13
CA THR A 957 19.86 4.20 -6.37
C THR A 957 19.46 5.58 -6.90
N GLY A 958 19.33 6.58 -6.02
CA GLY A 958 19.18 7.98 -6.43
C GLY A 958 20.50 8.58 -6.94
N PRO A 959 20.48 9.63 -7.80
CA PRO A 959 21.70 10.20 -8.33
C PRO A 959 22.41 11.09 -7.30
N ILE A 960 23.74 10.98 -7.21
CA ILE A 960 24.60 12.00 -6.59
C ILE A 960 24.92 13.06 -7.64
N LEU A 961 24.45 14.29 -7.42
CA LEU A 961 24.50 15.37 -8.41
C LEU A 961 25.76 16.24 -8.30
N ALA A 962 26.16 16.83 -9.42
CA ALA A 962 27.00 18.04 -9.42
C ALA A 962 26.31 19.17 -8.63
N ALA A 963 27.10 20.01 -7.99
CA ALA A 963 26.57 21.21 -7.35
C ALA A 963 26.12 22.25 -8.38
N GLY A 964 24.91 22.78 -8.22
CA GLY A 964 24.40 23.85 -9.10
C GLY A 964 25.19 25.16 -9.02
N ASN A 965 25.97 25.36 -7.94
CA ASN A 965 26.84 26.53 -7.77
C ASN A 965 28.29 26.27 -8.24
N GLY A 966 28.59 25.11 -8.82
CA GLY A 966 29.92 24.76 -9.32
C GLY A 966 30.91 24.25 -8.27
N ALA A 967 30.49 24.04 -7.01
CA ALA A 967 31.36 23.41 -6.01
C ALA A 967 31.77 21.98 -6.45
N PRO A 968 33.06 21.62 -6.41
CA PRO A 968 33.49 20.26 -6.70
C PRO A 968 32.91 19.28 -5.67
N ILE A 969 32.19 18.25 -6.13
CA ILE A 969 31.61 17.21 -5.27
C ILE A 969 32.42 15.92 -5.42
N SER A 970 32.98 15.44 -4.30
CA SER A 970 33.77 14.19 -4.21
C SER A 970 32.96 13.07 -3.55
N VAL A 971 33.37 11.83 -3.80
CA VAL A 971 32.82 10.64 -3.13
C VAL A 971 33.97 9.87 -2.49
N ALA A 972 33.84 9.55 -1.21
CA ALA A 972 34.83 8.76 -0.48
C ALA A 972 34.17 7.52 0.14
N LYS A 973 34.80 6.36 -0.02
CA LYS A 973 34.36 5.09 0.56
C LYS A 973 35.39 4.56 1.57
N PHE A 974 34.93 4.30 2.79
CA PHE A 974 35.68 3.73 3.92
C PHE A 974 34.97 2.49 4.50
N GLY A 975 35.64 1.73 5.36
CA GLY A 975 35.08 0.54 6.03
C GLY A 975 34.93 -0.66 5.10
N THR A 976 34.60 -1.82 5.65
CA THR A 976 34.65 -3.09 4.90
C THR A 976 33.43 -3.34 4.03
N GLY A 977 32.31 -2.64 4.24
CA GLY A 977 31.07 -2.83 3.49
C GLY A 977 31.17 -2.43 2.01
N THR A 978 30.12 -2.68 1.24
CA THR A 978 30.02 -2.31 -0.17
C THR A 978 29.23 -1.02 -0.34
N LEU A 979 29.78 -0.07 -1.11
CA LEU A 979 29.01 1.06 -1.65
C LEU A 979 28.57 0.73 -3.08
N VAL A 980 27.27 0.63 -3.31
CA VAL A 980 26.69 0.43 -4.64
C VAL A 980 26.20 1.77 -5.18
N LEU A 981 26.70 2.18 -6.35
CA LEU A 981 26.23 3.35 -7.10
C LEU A 981 25.44 2.86 -8.31
N ALA A 982 24.12 2.81 -8.17
CA ALA A 982 23.19 2.31 -9.19
C ALA A 982 22.52 3.43 -10.01
N GLY A 983 22.52 4.67 -9.51
CA GLY A 983 21.99 5.84 -10.22
C GLY A 983 22.96 6.44 -11.25
N THR A 984 22.48 7.46 -11.98
CA THR A 984 23.32 8.29 -12.87
C THR A 984 23.96 9.43 -12.08
N ASN A 985 25.21 9.26 -11.67
CA ASN A 985 25.93 10.22 -10.84
C ASN A 985 26.72 11.22 -11.69
N THR A 986 26.58 12.51 -11.36
CA THR A 986 27.13 13.63 -12.15
C THR A 986 28.10 14.51 -11.36
N TYR A 987 28.46 14.13 -10.13
CA TYR A 987 29.46 14.84 -9.35
C TYR A 987 30.80 14.98 -10.10
N THR A 988 31.56 16.03 -9.76
CA THR A 988 32.63 16.55 -10.62
C THR A 988 34.04 16.36 -10.09
N ALA A 989 34.23 15.88 -8.85
CA ALA A 989 35.57 15.64 -8.27
C ALA A 989 35.91 14.14 -8.20
N GLU A 990 37.00 13.79 -7.51
CA GLU A 990 37.49 12.41 -7.41
C GLU A 990 36.55 11.52 -6.59
N THR A 991 36.45 10.24 -7.00
CA THR A 991 35.93 9.14 -6.18
C THR A 991 37.08 8.33 -5.63
N THR A 992 37.22 8.26 -4.31
CA THR A 992 38.30 7.51 -3.65
C THR A 992 37.73 6.35 -2.83
N VAL A 993 38.17 5.13 -3.12
CA VAL A 993 37.82 3.91 -2.38
C VAL A 993 39.00 3.53 -1.49
N TYR A 994 38.96 3.95 -0.23
CA TYR A 994 40.03 3.68 0.73
C TYR A 994 40.00 2.23 1.23
N ASP A 995 38.81 1.65 1.41
CA ASP A 995 38.63 0.27 1.88
C ASP A 995 37.24 -0.29 1.45
N GLY A 996 37.09 -1.61 1.57
CA GLY A 996 35.89 -2.34 1.16
C GLY A 996 35.71 -2.35 -0.36
N ALA A 997 34.46 -2.34 -0.81
CA ALA A 997 34.12 -2.37 -2.23
C ALA A 997 33.32 -1.14 -2.69
N LEU A 998 33.63 -0.65 -3.89
CA LEU A 998 32.74 0.19 -4.69
C LEU A 998 32.17 -0.67 -5.82
N GLN A 999 30.86 -0.80 -5.87
CA GLN A 999 30.13 -1.40 -6.97
C GLN A 999 29.48 -0.29 -7.81
N VAL A 1000 29.74 -0.26 -9.12
CA VAL A 1000 29.14 0.70 -10.05
C VAL A 1000 28.23 -0.06 -11.00
N ASP A 1001 26.91 0.13 -10.84
CA ASP A 1001 25.89 -0.46 -11.71
C ASP A 1001 25.18 0.60 -12.55
N GLY A 1002 25.23 1.86 -12.13
CA GLY A 1002 24.76 3.01 -12.88
C GLY A 1002 25.88 3.70 -13.66
N VAL A 1003 25.89 5.04 -13.58
CA VAL A 1003 26.92 5.87 -14.20
C VAL A 1003 27.67 6.65 -13.13
N VAL A 1004 29.00 6.68 -13.22
CA VAL A 1004 29.86 7.53 -12.40
C VAL A 1004 30.61 8.49 -13.31
N SER A 1005 30.58 9.77 -12.96
CA SER A 1005 31.41 10.82 -13.56
C SER A 1005 32.45 11.32 -12.56
N GLY A 1006 33.35 12.20 -12.97
CA GLY A 1006 34.31 12.85 -12.06
C GLY A 1006 35.68 13.03 -12.70
N THR A 1007 36.66 13.41 -11.88
CA THR A 1007 38.05 13.60 -12.35
C THR A 1007 38.87 12.30 -12.35
N CYS A 1008 38.56 11.36 -11.45
CA CYS A 1008 39.21 10.04 -11.35
C CYS A 1008 38.41 9.12 -10.40
N VAL A 1009 38.48 7.81 -10.62
CA VAL A 1009 38.11 6.78 -9.64
C VAL A 1009 39.38 6.08 -9.16
N ARG A 1010 39.77 6.36 -7.91
CA ARG A 1010 40.98 5.84 -7.26
C ARG A 1010 40.63 4.72 -6.29
N VAL A 1011 41.17 3.53 -6.52
CA VAL A 1011 40.75 2.31 -5.79
C VAL A 1011 41.91 1.69 -5.03
N PHE A 1012 41.79 1.63 -3.71
CA PHE A 1012 42.70 0.90 -2.81
C PHE A 1012 42.11 -0.42 -2.29
N GLY A 1013 40.77 -0.55 -2.31
CA GLY A 1013 40.05 -1.79 -2.00
C GLY A 1013 39.62 -2.55 -3.25
N LYS A 1014 38.31 -2.73 -3.44
CA LYS A 1014 37.72 -3.40 -4.61
C LYS A 1014 36.85 -2.44 -5.44
N LEU A 1015 36.94 -2.56 -6.76
CA LEU A 1015 35.99 -2.01 -7.73
C LEU A 1015 35.25 -3.14 -8.43
N THR A 1016 33.94 -3.04 -8.53
CA THR A 1016 33.10 -4.07 -9.17
C THR A 1016 31.88 -3.47 -9.87
N GLY A 1017 31.14 -4.27 -10.62
CA GLY A 1017 29.81 -3.92 -11.16
C GLY A 1017 29.68 -4.17 -12.66
N ALA A 1018 28.61 -3.63 -13.24
CA ALA A 1018 28.28 -3.73 -14.67
C ALA A 1018 27.98 -2.37 -15.33
N GLY A 1019 28.22 -1.27 -14.62
CA GLY A 1019 27.91 0.10 -15.04
C GLY A 1019 28.99 0.78 -15.89
N ILE A 1020 28.93 2.11 -15.90
CA ILE A 1020 29.79 2.99 -16.71
C ILE A 1020 30.55 3.96 -15.80
N ILE A 1021 31.87 4.04 -15.96
CA ILE A 1021 32.72 5.09 -15.39
C ILE A 1021 33.19 6.03 -16.50
N ASN A 1022 32.71 7.27 -16.44
CA ASN A 1022 33.12 8.39 -17.31
C ASN A 1022 34.27 9.20 -16.71
N ALA A 1023 35.32 8.52 -16.29
CA ALA A 1023 36.50 9.11 -15.68
C ALA A 1023 37.70 8.15 -15.81
N PRO A 1024 38.95 8.65 -15.68
CA PRO A 1024 40.11 7.80 -15.49
C PRO A 1024 39.97 6.88 -14.27
N VAL A 1025 40.38 5.62 -14.39
CA VAL A 1025 40.38 4.64 -13.30
C VAL A 1025 41.80 4.25 -12.92
N TRP A 1026 42.11 4.28 -11.62
CA TRP A 1026 43.40 3.86 -11.09
C TRP A 1026 43.21 2.79 -10.02
N ILE A 1027 43.74 1.60 -10.28
CA ILE A 1027 43.72 0.44 -9.37
C ILE A 1027 45.08 0.34 -8.69
N ALA A 1028 45.11 0.57 -7.38
CA ALA A 1028 46.32 0.53 -6.56
C ALA A 1028 46.91 -0.89 -6.46
N PRO A 1029 48.17 -1.02 -6.00
CA PRO A 1029 48.69 -2.32 -5.57
C PRO A 1029 47.76 -2.97 -4.52
N ALA A 1030 47.57 -4.29 -4.63
CA ALA A 1030 46.64 -5.09 -3.81
C ALA A 1030 45.13 -4.80 -3.98
N ALA A 1031 44.74 -3.76 -4.73
CA ALA A 1031 43.35 -3.51 -5.07
C ALA A 1031 42.87 -4.49 -6.16
N VAL A 1032 41.56 -4.71 -6.23
CA VAL A 1032 40.93 -5.63 -7.19
C VAL A 1032 39.90 -4.90 -8.04
N LEU A 1033 39.98 -5.06 -9.36
CA LEU A 1033 38.87 -4.78 -10.29
C LEU A 1033 38.24 -6.10 -10.70
N GLU A 1034 36.93 -6.25 -10.52
CA GLU A 1034 36.16 -7.44 -10.89
C GLU A 1034 34.90 -7.04 -11.67
N VAL A 1035 34.48 -7.86 -12.63
CA VAL A 1035 33.27 -7.57 -13.42
C VAL A 1035 32.10 -8.45 -12.94
N GLN A 1036 30.91 -7.86 -12.85
CA GLN A 1036 29.68 -8.59 -12.54
C GLN A 1036 28.89 -8.94 -13.81
N GLY A 1037 28.19 -10.08 -13.77
CA GLY A 1037 27.43 -10.65 -14.88
C GLY A 1037 27.92 -12.05 -15.28
N GLN A 1038 27.25 -12.66 -16.26
CA GLN A 1038 27.60 -13.96 -16.84
C GLN A 1038 27.22 -14.03 -18.34
N PRO A 1039 28.08 -13.57 -19.27
CA PRO A 1039 29.30 -12.79 -19.06
C PRO A 1039 28.97 -11.34 -18.65
N GLY A 1040 29.86 -10.72 -17.88
CA GLY A 1040 29.73 -9.34 -17.47
C GLY A 1040 30.41 -8.34 -18.40
N VAL A 1041 29.92 -7.10 -18.43
CA VAL A 1041 30.55 -6.00 -19.16
C VAL A 1041 30.67 -4.78 -18.26
N PHE A 1042 31.87 -4.24 -18.12
CA PHE A 1042 32.13 -3.02 -17.37
C PHE A 1042 32.74 -1.95 -18.28
N THR A 1043 32.16 -0.76 -18.31
CA THR A 1043 32.57 0.28 -19.26
C THR A 1043 33.34 1.38 -18.55
N ILE A 1044 34.54 1.71 -19.04
CA ILE A 1044 35.36 2.83 -18.58
C ILE A 1044 35.66 3.66 -19.83
N THR A 1045 35.30 4.94 -19.87
CA THR A 1045 35.49 5.79 -21.07
C THR A 1045 36.75 6.67 -21.00
N GLY A 1046 37.56 6.52 -19.94
CA GLY A 1046 38.87 7.14 -19.78
C GLY A 1046 40.01 6.12 -19.71
N PRO A 1047 41.23 6.56 -19.35
CA PRO A 1047 42.36 5.65 -19.13
C PRO A 1047 42.12 4.71 -17.94
N LEU A 1048 42.57 3.46 -18.06
CA LEU A 1048 42.64 2.48 -16.98
C LEU A 1048 44.11 2.22 -16.64
N THR A 1049 44.53 2.59 -15.43
CA THR A 1049 45.86 2.23 -14.90
C THR A 1049 45.73 1.13 -13.86
N ASN A 1050 46.28 -0.05 -14.15
CA ASN A 1050 46.27 -1.19 -13.23
C ASN A 1050 47.64 -1.43 -12.60
N GLN A 1051 47.71 -1.43 -11.27
CA GLN A 1051 48.85 -1.95 -10.49
C GLN A 1051 48.44 -3.10 -9.56
N GLY A 1052 47.16 -3.42 -9.50
CA GLY A 1052 46.58 -4.48 -8.67
C GLY A 1052 46.16 -5.69 -9.50
N THR A 1053 45.02 -6.28 -9.14
CA THR A 1053 44.47 -7.45 -9.80
C THR A 1053 43.25 -7.08 -10.63
N ILE A 1054 43.24 -7.47 -11.91
CA ILE A 1054 42.03 -7.50 -12.74
C ILE A 1054 41.53 -8.95 -12.75
N ARG A 1055 40.33 -9.19 -12.21
CA ARG A 1055 39.70 -10.52 -12.15
C ARG A 1055 38.56 -10.61 -13.17
N LEU A 1056 38.62 -11.60 -14.07
CA LEU A 1056 37.65 -11.80 -15.15
C LEU A 1056 37.24 -13.28 -15.25
N LYS A 1057 35.97 -13.54 -15.55
CA LYS A 1057 35.44 -14.90 -15.75
C LYS A 1057 35.49 -15.31 -17.22
N LEU A 1058 35.79 -16.57 -17.46
CA LEU A 1058 35.83 -17.21 -18.78
C LEU A 1058 34.75 -18.29 -18.88
N TYR A 1059 34.08 -18.35 -20.03
CA TYR A 1059 32.99 -19.28 -20.29
C TYR A 1059 33.22 -20.03 -21.59
N ARG A 1060 33.16 -21.36 -21.52
CA ARG A 1060 33.16 -22.27 -22.68
C ARG A 1060 32.08 -23.34 -22.52
N ALA A 1061 30.91 -23.08 -23.10
CA ALA A 1061 29.79 -24.03 -23.10
C ALA A 1061 29.35 -24.31 -24.54
N ASP A 1062 29.21 -25.59 -24.90
CA ASP A 1062 28.69 -26.04 -26.21
C ASP A 1062 29.36 -25.40 -27.44
N GLY A 1063 30.67 -25.11 -27.34
CA GLY A 1063 31.45 -24.48 -28.41
C GLY A 1063 31.32 -22.94 -28.49
N VAL A 1064 30.53 -22.33 -27.60
CA VAL A 1064 30.41 -20.88 -27.46
C VAL A 1064 31.45 -20.35 -26.46
N ILE A 1065 32.23 -19.37 -26.89
CA ILE A 1065 33.30 -18.75 -26.10
C ILE A 1065 32.87 -17.34 -25.73
N THR A 1066 32.73 -17.06 -24.44
CA THR A 1066 32.46 -15.70 -23.92
C THR A 1066 33.29 -15.44 -22.66
N ASN A 1067 33.36 -14.18 -22.25
CA ASN A 1067 34.12 -13.77 -21.08
C ASN A 1067 33.61 -12.44 -20.52
N ASP A 1068 33.98 -12.15 -19.28
CA ASP A 1068 33.85 -10.81 -18.73
C ASP A 1068 34.74 -9.83 -19.51
N LEU A 1069 34.21 -8.64 -19.81
CA LEU A 1069 34.88 -7.64 -20.63
C LEU A 1069 34.93 -6.26 -19.95
N VAL A 1070 36.11 -5.67 -19.87
CA VAL A 1070 36.29 -4.24 -19.61
C VAL A 1070 36.40 -3.51 -20.96
N ARG A 1071 35.56 -2.51 -21.23
CA ARG A 1071 35.50 -1.84 -22.55
C ARG A 1071 35.45 -0.31 -22.48
N GLY A 1072 35.69 0.30 -23.64
CA GLY A 1072 35.59 1.75 -23.85
C GLY A 1072 36.83 2.54 -23.43
N VAL A 1073 37.88 1.83 -23.00
CA VAL A 1073 39.07 2.40 -22.37
C VAL A 1073 39.87 3.17 -23.42
N THR A 1074 40.34 4.37 -23.12
CA THR A 1074 41.16 5.12 -24.09
C THR A 1074 42.63 4.68 -24.07
N GLU A 1075 43.16 4.38 -22.88
CA GLU A 1075 44.49 3.81 -22.69
C GLU A 1075 44.46 2.80 -21.54
N ALA A 1076 44.91 1.57 -21.79
CA ALA A 1076 45.09 0.55 -20.75
C ALA A 1076 46.58 0.43 -20.38
N VAL A 1077 46.94 0.96 -19.20
CA VAL A 1077 48.28 0.80 -18.61
C VAL A 1077 48.28 -0.46 -17.75
N LEU A 1078 48.90 -1.52 -18.25
CA LEU A 1078 48.87 -2.86 -17.67
C LEU A 1078 50.09 -3.12 -16.77
N SER A 1079 49.83 -3.53 -15.53
CA SER A 1079 50.78 -4.08 -14.57
C SER A 1079 50.04 -5.06 -13.64
N GLY A 1080 50.67 -5.50 -12.55
CA GLY A 1080 50.02 -6.34 -11.55
C GLY A 1080 49.59 -7.72 -12.09
N THR A 1081 48.45 -8.24 -11.62
CA THR A 1081 47.98 -9.60 -11.93
C THR A 1081 46.71 -9.59 -12.78
N LEU A 1082 46.67 -10.44 -13.81
CA LEU A 1082 45.42 -10.85 -14.46
C LEU A 1082 44.95 -12.16 -13.84
N GLU A 1083 43.81 -12.14 -13.15
CA GLU A 1083 43.22 -13.32 -12.52
C GLU A 1083 42.01 -13.79 -13.33
N LEU A 1084 42.00 -15.07 -13.71
CA LEU A 1084 41.02 -15.68 -14.59
C LEU A 1084 40.28 -16.78 -13.82
N VAL A 1085 38.95 -16.72 -13.89
CA VAL A 1085 38.08 -17.69 -13.23
C VAL A 1085 37.31 -18.47 -14.30
N GLU A 1086 37.59 -19.76 -14.42
CA GLU A 1086 36.88 -20.65 -15.35
C GLU A 1086 35.50 -21.03 -14.78
N CYS A 1087 34.43 -20.69 -15.49
CA CYS A 1087 33.06 -20.85 -15.01
C CYS A 1087 32.25 -21.93 -15.76
N ALA A 1088 32.67 -22.35 -16.95
CA ALA A 1088 31.99 -23.37 -17.74
C ALA A 1088 32.98 -24.08 -18.68
N GLY A 1089 33.25 -25.36 -18.44
CA GLY A 1089 34.05 -26.25 -19.30
C GLY A 1089 35.57 -25.97 -19.32
N PRO A 1090 36.41 -26.98 -19.63
CA PRO A 1090 37.85 -26.79 -19.80
C PRO A 1090 38.16 -26.00 -21.06
N LEU A 1091 39.15 -25.12 -21.00
CA LEU A 1091 39.59 -24.34 -22.16
C LEU A 1091 40.28 -25.22 -23.22
N HIS A 1092 40.10 -24.90 -24.51
CA HIS A 1092 40.70 -25.63 -25.62
C HIS A 1092 41.78 -24.80 -26.31
N PHE A 1093 42.72 -25.49 -26.96
CA PHE A 1093 43.63 -24.87 -27.92
C PHE A 1093 42.87 -24.03 -28.95
N GLY A 1094 43.37 -22.82 -29.23
CA GLY A 1094 42.80 -21.90 -30.20
C GLY A 1094 41.70 -21.00 -29.64
N ASP A 1095 41.26 -21.21 -28.40
CA ASP A 1095 40.31 -20.30 -27.74
C ASP A 1095 40.93 -18.90 -27.59
N ALA A 1096 40.10 -17.87 -27.75
CA ALA A 1096 40.53 -16.48 -27.63
C ALA A 1096 39.49 -15.64 -26.91
N PHE A 1097 39.95 -14.83 -25.95
CA PHE A 1097 39.11 -14.03 -25.07
C PHE A 1097 39.52 -12.56 -25.15
N LYS A 1098 38.57 -11.70 -25.53
CA LYS A 1098 38.78 -10.24 -25.54
C LYS A 1098 38.47 -9.72 -24.15
N LEU A 1099 39.52 -9.49 -23.34
CA LEU A 1099 39.39 -9.19 -21.92
C LEU A 1099 39.30 -7.69 -21.65
N ILE A 1100 40.07 -6.90 -22.41
CA ILE A 1100 40.11 -5.44 -22.33
C ILE A 1100 39.98 -4.88 -23.74
N ALA A 1101 39.03 -3.97 -23.96
CA ALA A 1101 38.89 -3.22 -25.19
C ALA A 1101 39.29 -1.75 -24.94
N ALA A 1102 40.53 -1.45 -25.31
CA ALA A 1102 41.12 -0.11 -25.28
C ALA A 1102 41.59 0.38 -26.66
N ASP A 1103 41.66 1.71 -26.85
CA ASP A 1103 42.22 2.32 -28.07
C ASP A 1103 43.75 2.16 -28.13
N SER A 1104 44.41 2.13 -26.98
CA SER A 1104 45.86 1.93 -26.84
C SER A 1104 46.21 1.14 -25.57
N TYR A 1105 47.37 0.48 -25.58
CA TYR A 1105 47.86 -0.37 -24.50
C TYR A 1105 49.32 -0.04 -24.22
N THR A 1106 49.69 0.03 -22.94
CA THR A 1106 51.08 0.22 -22.49
C THR A 1106 51.37 -0.71 -21.31
N GLY A 1107 52.62 -1.16 -21.19
CA GLY A 1107 53.02 -2.13 -20.17
C GLY A 1107 52.56 -3.56 -20.44
N SER A 1108 52.64 -4.40 -19.41
CA SER A 1108 52.20 -5.80 -19.43
C SER A 1108 51.83 -6.26 -18.02
N PHE A 1109 50.87 -7.17 -17.89
CA PHE A 1109 50.63 -7.85 -16.62
C PHE A 1109 51.93 -8.53 -16.14
N SER A 1110 52.23 -8.41 -14.84
CA SER A 1110 53.37 -9.06 -14.20
C SER A 1110 53.17 -10.57 -14.02
N SER A 1111 51.90 -11.01 -13.92
CA SER A 1111 51.53 -12.42 -13.85
C SER A 1111 50.10 -12.66 -14.34
N VAL A 1112 49.84 -13.88 -14.83
CA VAL A 1112 48.50 -14.40 -15.12
C VAL A 1112 48.22 -15.56 -14.15
N SER A 1113 47.02 -15.60 -13.57
CA SER A 1113 46.58 -16.64 -12.64
C SER A 1113 45.24 -17.23 -13.10
N PRO A 1114 45.09 -18.57 -13.24
CA PRO A 1114 46.13 -19.58 -13.06
C PRO A 1114 47.28 -19.41 -14.09
N PRO A 1115 48.51 -19.88 -13.78
CA PRO A 1115 49.66 -19.70 -14.66
C PRO A 1115 49.55 -20.44 -15.99
N VAL A 1116 48.66 -21.44 -16.10
CA VAL A 1116 48.32 -22.16 -17.33
C VAL A 1116 46.79 -22.31 -17.44
N PRO A 1117 46.22 -22.30 -18.66
CA PRO A 1117 44.79 -22.48 -18.92
C PRO A 1117 44.28 -23.92 -18.79
N GLY A 1118 45.18 -24.88 -18.56
CA GLY A 1118 44.84 -26.29 -18.45
C GLY A 1118 46.04 -27.20 -18.69
N PRO A 1119 45.88 -28.52 -18.53
CA PRO A 1119 46.94 -29.48 -18.82
C PRO A 1119 47.46 -29.31 -20.26
N CYS A 1120 48.79 -29.28 -20.41
CA CYS A 1120 49.46 -29.17 -21.71
C CYS A 1120 49.09 -27.94 -22.57
N LEU A 1121 48.39 -26.95 -21.99
CA LEU A 1121 48.05 -25.69 -22.64
C LEU A 1121 48.85 -24.55 -22.01
N VAL A 1122 49.08 -23.48 -22.77
CA VAL A 1122 49.76 -22.27 -22.30
C VAL A 1122 48.97 -21.03 -22.68
N TRP A 1123 49.12 -19.96 -21.90
CA TRP A 1123 48.57 -18.65 -22.27
C TRP A 1123 49.43 -18.02 -23.37
N ASP A 1124 48.83 -17.76 -24.53
CA ASP A 1124 49.42 -16.91 -25.57
C ASP A 1124 49.03 -15.45 -25.30
N THR A 1125 50.01 -14.69 -24.83
CA THR A 1125 49.87 -13.27 -24.46
C THR A 1125 50.36 -12.31 -25.54
N SER A 1126 50.75 -12.81 -26.72
CA SER A 1126 51.33 -12.01 -27.81
C SER A 1126 50.44 -10.85 -28.28
N ARG A 1127 49.12 -10.99 -28.12
CA ARG A 1127 48.09 -10.00 -28.48
C ARG A 1127 47.42 -9.36 -27.26
N LEU A 1128 47.82 -9.73 -26.05
CA LEU A 1128 47.22 -9.19 -24.83
C LEU A 1128 47.59 -7.73 -24.61
N ASN A 1129 48.85 -7.37 -24.86
CA ASN A 1129 49.38 -6.02 -24.62
C ASN A 1129 49.23 -5.08 -25.83
N THR A 1130 48.62 -5.53 -26.93
CA THR A 1130 48.41 -4.74 -28.16
C THR A 1130 46.95 -4.69 -28.57
N GLU A 1131 46.21 -5.76 -28.27
CA GLU A 1131 44.81 -5.92 -28.64
C GLU A 1131 43.93 -6.34 -27.45
N GLY A 1132 44.45 -6.47 -26.23
CA GLY A 1132 43.65 -6.95 -25.09
C GLY A 1132 43.06 -8.35 -25.27
N LEU A 1133 43.64 -9.15 -26.18
CA LEU A 1133 43.19 -10.49 -26.53
C LEU A 1133 44.12 -11.53 -25.91
N LEU A 1134 43.57 -12.42 -25.08
CA LEU A 1134 44.28 -13.56 -24.52
C LEU A 1134 43.88 -14.83 -25.26
N SER A 1135 44.85 -15.58 -25.75
CA SER A 1135 44.61 -16.82 -26.49
C SER A 1135 45.16 -18.04 -25.75
N VAL A 1136 44.60 -19.21 -26.06
CA VAL A 1136 45.03 -20.50 -25.51
C VAL A 1136 45.90 -21.20 -26.56
N GLY A 1137 47.20 -21.27 -26.28
CA GLY A 1137 48.20 -21.93 -27.11
C GLY A 1137 48.48 -23.37 -26.67
N LEU A 1138 49.20 -24.10 -27.50
CA LEU A 1138 49.66 -25.46 -27.18
C LEU A 1138 50.98 -25.37 -26.43
N GLY A 1139 51.04 -25.99 -25.25
CA GLY A 1139 52.26 -26.08 -24.45
C GLY A 1139 53.19 -27.19 -24.95
N ALA A 1140 54.18 -27.55 -24.14
CA ALA A 1140 55.00 -28.73 -24.40
C ALA A 1140 54.13 -29.99 -24.30
N VAL A 1141 53.96 -30.68 -25.41
CA VAL A 1141 53.16 -31.91 -25.52
C VAL A 1141 54.02 -33.08 -25.98
N GLN A 1142 53.72 -34.26 -25.45
CA GLN A 1142 54.26 -35.52 -25.92
C GLN A 1142 53.08 -36.43 -26.30
N PRO A 1143 52.71 -36.53 -27.59
CA PRO A 1143 51.64 -37.41 -28.03
C PRO A 1143 51.94 -38.86 -27.68
N VAL A 1144 50.99 -39.54 -27.05
CA VAL A 1144 51.08 -40.97 -26.71
C VAL A 1144 49.98 -41.71 -27.44
N ILE A 1145 50.36 -42.71 -28.23
CA ILE A 1145 49.43 -43.73 -28.74
C ILE A 1145 49.31 -44.80 -27.66
N GLU A 1146 48.15 -44.87 -27.00
CA GLU A 1146 47.90 -45.78 -25.88
C GLU A 1146 47.46 -47.16 -26.36
N ARG A 1147 46.68 -47.20 -27.45
CA ARG A 1147 46.15 -48.44 -28.00
C ARG A 1147 46.04 -48.38 -29.52
N VAL A 1148 46.45 -49.47 -30.14
CA VAL A 1148 46.32 -49.76 -31.57
C VAL A 1148 45.43 -50.99 -31.73
N GLU A 1149 44.37 -50.89 -32.51
CA GLU A 1149 43.40 -51.98 -32.74
C GLU A 1149 43.17 -52.19 -34.24
N PHE A 1150 43.24 -53.45 -34.69
CA PHE A 1150 42.80 -53.82 -36.03
C PHE A 1150 41.29 -54.04 -36.02
N VAL A 1151 40.60 -53.34 -36.93
CA VAL A 1151 39.18 -53.54 -37.23
C VAL A 1151 39.04 -54.11 -38.63
N ARG A 1152 37.86 -54.64 -38.98
CA ARG A 1152 37.63 -55.45 -40.19
C ARG A 1152 38.21 -54.84 -41.48
N ASP A 1153 38.18 -53.51 -41.61
CA ASP A 1153 38.65 -52.78 -42.80
C ASP A 1153 39.68 -51.66 -42.47
N GLY A 1154 40.36 -51.71 -41.32
CA GLY A 1154 41.27 -50.62 -40.91
C GLY A 1154 42.05 -50.79 -39.61
N VAL A 1155 42.80 -49.76 -39.25
CA VAL A 1155 43.49 -49.62 -37.96
C VAL A 1155 42.95 -48.42 -37.20
N VAL A 1156 42.66 -48.63 -35.91
CA VAL A 1156 42.23 -47.58 -34.97
C VAL A 1156 43.40 -47.24 -34.05
N LEU A 1157 43.75 -45.95 -33.99
CA LEU A 1157 44.72 -45.39 -33.07
C LEU A 1157 43.97 -44.57 -32.01
N THR A 1158 44.13 -44.96 -30.75
CA THR A 1158 43.61 -44.23 -29.60
C THR A 1158 44.74 -43.82 -28.68
N GLY A 1159 44.64 -42.61 -28.14
CA GLY A 1159 45.69 -42.07 -27.30
C GLY A 1159 45.38 -40.66 -26.81
N THR A 1160 46.41 -39.96 -26.33
CA THR A 1160 46.26 -38.62 -25.77
C THR A 1160 47.42 -37.70 -26.16
N ILE A 1161 47.10 -36.43 -26.31
CA ILE A 1161 48.07 -35.32 -26.46
C ILE A 1161 48.13 -34.50 -25.16
N GLY A 1162 47.22 -34.79 -24.22
CA GLY A 1162 47.09 -34.11 -22.93
C GLY A 1162 46.44 -32.73 -23.00
N ALA A 1163 46.24 -32.16 -24.19
CA ALA A 1163 45.68 -30.83 -24.40
C ALA A 1163 44.30 -30.90 -25.08
N ALA A 1164 43.29 -30.31 -24.44
CA ALA A 1164 41.93 -30.27 -24.96
C ALA A 1164 41.86 -29.48 -26.29
N GLY A 1165 41.15 -30.02 -27.28
CA GLY A 1165 41.02 -29.40 -28.60
C GLY A 1165 42.32 -29.33 -29.43
N ALA A 1166 43.43 -29.92 -28.97
CA ALA A 1166 44.70 -29.87 -29.70
C ALA A 1166 44.59 -30.60 -31.06
N PRO A 1167 45.01 -29.97 -32.17
CA PRO A 1167 45.01 -30.62 -33.46
C PRO A 1167 46.17 -31.63 -33.57
N PHE A 1168 45.96 -32.67 -34.36
CA PHE A 1168 46.98 -33.66 -34.68
C PHE A 1168 46.90 -34.07 -36.15
N THR A 1169 48.05 -34.46 -36.69
CA THR A 1169 48.16 -35.15 -37.98
C THR A 1169 48.74 -36.54 -37.75
N VAL A 1170 48.13 -37.56 -38.36
CA VAL A 1170 48.73 -38.89 -38.43
C VAL A 1170 49.51 -38.99 -39.73
N LEU A 1171 50.78 -39.30 -39.64
CA LEU A 1171 51.67 -39.57 -40.76
C LEU A 1171 51.88 -41.08 -40.90
N ALA A 1172 52.15 -41.55 -42.12
CA ALA A 1172 52.51 -42.93 -42.37
C ALA A 1172 53.71 -43.06 -43.33
N HIS A 1173 54.41 -44.19 -43.20
CA HIS A 1173 55.45 -44.61 -44.15
C HIS A 1173 55.56 -46.15 -44.16
N THR A 1174 56.10 -46.75 -45.24
CA THR A 1174 56.36 -48.21 -45.31
C THR A 1174 57.73 -48.62 -44.73
N ASN A 1175 58.51 -47.63 -44.26
CA ASN A 1175 59.84 -47.79 -43.70
C ASN A 1175 59.98 -46.89 -42.47
N VAL A 1176 60.10 -47.50 -41.28
CA VAL A 1176 60.20 -46.78 -40.01
C VAL A 1176 61.45 -45.93 -39.88
N ALA A 1177 62.52 -46.25 -40.62
CA ALA A 1177 63.79 -45.52 -40.58
C ALA A 1177 63.85 -44.33 -41.54
N ALA A 1178 62.81 -44.09 -42.34
CA ALA A 1178 62.78 -42.96 -43.28
C ALA A 1178 62.77 -41.61 -42.52
N PRO A 1179 63.47 -40.56 -43.00
CA PRO A 1179 63.38 -39.21 -42.45
C PRO A 1179 61.93 -38.74 -42.35
N VAL A 1180 61.54 -38.09 -41.23
CA VAL A 1180 60.15 -37.65 -40.99
C VAL A 1180 59.59 -36.78 -42.11
N THR A 1181 60.44 -36.06 -42.85
CA THR A 1181 60.07 -35.26 -44.03
C THR A 1181 59.55 -36.10 -45.21
N GLU A 1182 59.85 -37.40 -45.25
CA GLU A 1182 59.39 -38.34 -46.28
C GLU A 1182 58.08 -39.06 -45.89
N TRP A 1183 57.63 -38.92 -44.64
CA TRP A 1183 56.37 -39.49 -44.18
C TRP A 1183 55.19 -38.65 -44.69
N TRP A 1184 54.17 -39.32 -45.24
CA TRP A 1184 53.00 -38.63 -45.80
C TRP A 1184 51.84 -38.60 -44.80
N ALA A 1185 51.04 -37.53 -44.85
CA ALA A 1185 49.85 -37.42 -44.01
C ALA A 1185 48.76 -38.38 -44.49
N VAL A 1186 48.23 -39.18 -43.55
CA VAL A 1186 47.09 -40.09 -43.79
C VAL A 1186 45.80 -39.56 -43.19
N GLY A 1187 45.88 -38.57 -42.28
CA GLY A 1187 44.71 -37.86 -41.79
C GLY A 1187 45.05 -36.82 -40.73
N SER A 1188 44.07 -36.02 -40.35
CA SER A 1188 44.15 -35.03 -39.27
C SER A 1188 42.89 -35.05 -38.43
N GLY A 1189 42.99 -34.61 -37.17
CA GLY A 1189 41.86 -34.52 -36.24
C GLY A 1189 42.15 -33.56 -35.09
N HIS A 1190 41.22 -33.47 -34.15
CA HIS A 1190 41.37 -32.71 -32.90
C HIS A 1190 41.09 -33.62 -31.71
N CYS A 1191 41.76 -33.37 -30.60
CA CYS A 1191 41.45 -34.04 -29.35
C CYS A 1191 40.10 -33.57 -28.78
N ASP A 1192 39.44 -34.46 -28.03
CA ASP A 1192 38.24 -34.13 -27.26
C ASP A 1192 38.55 -33.21 -26.06
N SER A 1193 37.54 -32.91 -25.24
CA SER A 1193 37.66 -32.05 -24.05
C SER A 1193 38.56 -32.63 -22.95
N SER A 1194 38.90 -33.92 -23.02
CA SER A 1194 39.86 -34.59 -22.14
C SER A 1194 41.27 -34.68 -22.74
N GLY A 1195 41.50 -34.09 -23.91
CA GLY A 1195 42.78 -34.15 -24.61
C GLY A 1195 43.07 -35.52 -25.23
N ARG A 1196 42.03 -36.32 -25.52
CA ARG A 1196 42.17 -37.66 -26.13
C ARG A 1196 41.78 -37.65 -27.60
N PHE A 1197 42.42 -38.52 -28.37
CA PHE A 1197 42.09 -38.74 -29.78
C PHE A 1197 41.68 -40.19 -30.03
N ASN A 1198 40.81 -40.36 -31.02
CA ASN A 1198 40.44 -41.64 -31.60
C ASN A 1198 40.40 -41.46 -33.12
N TRP A 1199 41.29 -42.13 -33.83
CA TRP A 1199 41.46 -41.96 -35.27
C TRP A 1199 41.50 -43.31 -35.97
N THR A 1200 40.85 -43.43 -37.12
CA THR A 1200 40.76 -44.66 -37.91
C THR A 1200 41.34 -44.46 -39.31
N ASN A 1201 42.13 -45.42 -39.78
CA ASN A 1201 42.69 -45.47 -41.13
C ASN A 1201 42.29 -46.75 -41.85
N ALA A 1202 41.99 -46.68 -43.14
CA ALA A 1202 41.88 -47.88 -43.97
C ALA A 1202 43.28 -48.48 -44.23
N VAL A 1203 43.39 -49.82 -44.23
CA VAL A 1203 44.62 -50.51 -44.65
C VAL A 1203 44.47 -50.84 -46.13
N ALA A 1204 45.40 -50.39 -46.97
CA ALA A 1204 45.34 -50.61 -48.41
C ALA A 1204 45.81 -52.03 -48.79
N ASP A 1205 45.01 -52.73 -49.62
CA ASP A 1205 45.36 -54.04 -50.15
C ASP A 1205 46.68 -53.99 -50.94
N GLY A 1206 47.64 -54.84 -50.57
CA GLY A 1206 48.95 -54.94 -51.22
C GLY A 1206 50.11 -54.19 -50.54
N VAL A 1207 49.89 -53.52 -49.40
CA VAL A 1207 50.95 -52.91 -48.59
C VAL A 1207 51.38 -53.87 -47.47
N PRO A 1208 52.58 -54.50 -47.52
CA PRO A 1208 52.97 -55.56 -46.58
C PRO A 1208 53.25 -55.07 -45.15
N GLN A 1209 53.62 -53.79 -44.98
CA GLN A 1209 53.78 -53.15 -43.68
C GLN A 1209 53.61 -51.62 -43.79
N GLN A 1210 53.05 -51.00 -42.75
CA GLN A 1210 52.91 -49.55 -42.65
C GLN A 1210 53.15 -49.11 -41.21
N PHE A 1211 53.93 -48.05 -41.03
CA PHE A 1211 54.24 -47.43 -39.74
C PHE A 1211 53.49 -46.12 -39.61
N TYR A 1212 53.12 -45.75 -38.39
CA TYR A 1212 52.39 -44.52 -38.09
C TYR A 1212 53.16 -43.64 -37.12
N LEU A 1213 53.13 -42.33 -37.35
CA LEU A 1213 53.71 -41.32 -36.48
C LEU A 1213 52.66 -40.24 -36.20
N MET A 1214 52.50 -39.84 -34.94
CA MET A 1214 51.64 -38.71 -34.60
C MET A 1214 52.46 -37.41 -34.61
N ARG A 1215 51.99 -36.42 -35.38
CA ARG A 1215 52.55 -35.08 -35.45
C ARG A 1215 51.57 -34.08 -34.83
N VAL A 1216 52.07 -33.24 -33.95
CA VAL A 1216 51.39 -32.07 -33.39
C VAL A 1216 52.00 -30.78 -33.99
N PRO A 1217 51.25 -29.66 -34.01
CA PRO A 1217 51.72 -28.39 -34.54
C PRO A 1217 53.00 -27.87 -33.90
#